data_AF-A0A9P7SRR0-F1
#
_entry.id   AF-A0A9P7SRR0-F1
#
_cell.length_a   1.000
_cell.length_b   1.000
_cell.length_c   1.000
_cell.angle_alpha   90.00
_cell.angle_beta   90.00
_cell.angle_gamma   90.00
#
_symmetry.space_group_name_H-M   'P 1'
#
loop_
_entity.id
_entity.type
_entity.pdbx_description
1 polymer ?
#
loop_
_entity_poly.entity_id
_entity_poly.type
_entity_poly.pdbx_seq_one_letter_code
_entity_poly.pdbx_strand_id
1 'polypeptide(L)'
;MASPPRDNPDELNMSTVPVPVQPIPLTPETQEKLHRQDSDSDSTNAPIVTVAMDEKKEAADLLTDRDSDTLRLSKDAEQASDTKATYTILNPDGQEEVVTEDDARIRDIPGYVRRVVSFTDDPTEPTLTFRYFLLTILFVAPGAFLSQMAHFRTTYAPYSVFFVQIASNYVGVWLAKVLPDWTVRIPFVPRKYSCSSFRLNPGPFSTKEHVLVTISAASGATYNLGYTPIAMSELYFGERVNGAVAVFFMLAITWTGYSYAALARQFLIYDPQYPWFQALCQTALFETQKKQRENPSRLSRKQIRVFFGVLVGVILWQFLPEFVFPMLGSLAFLCWVAPRNATANFIGSGFGGMGLLNLSLDWSSISSSANLFLTPWWTQVIMFAAFVCSAWVLLPAAKFGNLASWDHGLMSNRIFLANGTRYPLTTLLTPDMQLNQTALDEHGDLHVGAQYLWNMFFDYAAYSSALVWMALFGYKQIQASVQKYMQRRHAKDGRKVTEQYNDQLNILQRKYDEIPFWWFAALFLVSLLIMIIISALGLLFIPTWTYFVGIATGAIIVVPLGWLYALSNFQLAIGSTNELLYGLMINSVSGWKNPCGASTYGAIAGDAWYRAQLNLQDMKIGHLMKIPPKAVFFSQIFGSLIGIPIDYGVIRWVLDTKFDYIAGLKQDPTHQWTGQQLASSLTLGVQYVLVGPRRLFQQQLFKPVPYGFLVGALAPVLLFVLHKRFPRAKLHLMNTTIFFSSMSTFRGNISTGYFSSFLGGFVVMFWCYRRRYELWARWNYILAAAFDAGFNFNMLLIFLCFGAGKVVKMPHWWGNNAESSERCFALHDE
;
A
#
# COMPACT_ATOMS: atom_id res chain seq x y z
N MET A 1 -19.15 -52.45 -18.69
CA MET A 1 -20.30 -53.37 -18.74
C MET A 1 -21.55 -52.53 -18.93
N ALA A 2 -22.35 -52.87 -19.94
CA ALA A 2 -23.69 -52.37 -20.31
C ALA A 2 -23.84 -50.92 -20.84
N SER A 3 -24.14 -50.85 -22.15
CA SER A 3 -24.91 -49.80 -22.86
C SER A 3 -26.42 -50.24 -22.91
N PRO A 4 -27.34 -49.59 -23.67
CA PRO A 4 -28.04 -48.28 -23.56
C PRO A 4 -29.60 -48.53 -23.61
N PRO A 5 -30.52 -47.90 -24.40
CA PRO A 5 -30.92 -46.50 -24.75
C PRO A 5 -32.47 -46.23 -24.56
N ARG A 6 -33.02 -45.16 -25.20
CA ARG A 6 -34.45 -44.82 -25.58
C ARG A 6 -35.16 -43.76 -24.70
N ASP A 7 -36.05 -42.88 -25.18
CA ASP A 7 -36.55 -42.45 -26.51
C ASP A 7 -37.33 -41.11 -26.30
N ASN A 8 -37.33 -40.28 -27.36
CA ASN A 8 -38.26 -39.23 -27.87
C ASN A 8 -39.73 -39.13 -27.34
N PRO A 9 -40.59 -38.22 -27.86
CA PRO A 9 -40.47 -36.84 -28.39
C PRO A 9 -41.64 -35.91 -27.93
N ASP A 10 -41.69 -34.64 -28.37
CA ASP A 10 -42.93 -34.03 -28.90
C ASP A 10 -42.61 -32.76 -29.71
N GLU A 11 -43.02 -32.80 -30.98
CA GLU A 11 -42.99 -31.74 -31.99
C GLU A 11 -44.27 -30.88 -31.91
N LEU A 12 -44.18 -29.60 -32.28
CA LEU A 12 -45.11 -29.06 -33.28
C LEU A 12 -44.52 -27.84 -34.01
N ASN A 13 -44.24 -28.08 -35.29
CA ASN A 13 -43.81 -27.18 -36.36
C ASN A 13 -44.98 -26.40 -36.97
N MET A 14 -44.69 -25.25 -37.60
CA MET A 14 -44.93 -24.92 -39.03
C MET A 14 -44.71 -23.40 -39.24
N SER A 15 -43.60 -22.92 -39.81
CA SER A 15 -43.11 -22.96 -41.21
C SER A 15 -43.68 -21.86 -42.12
N THR A 16 -42.83 -21.02 -42.71
CA THR A 16 -42.59 -20.91 -44.17
C THR A 16 -41.57 -19.81 -44.53
N VAL A 17 -40.70 -20.14 -45.50
CA VAL A 17 -39.60 -19.41 -46.17
C VAL A 17 -39.80 -19.76 -47.68
N PRO A 18 -39.58 -18.90 -48.73
CA PRO A 18 -38.23 -18.54 -49.23
C PRO A 18 -38.00 -17.24 -50.07
N VAL A 19 -36.81 -16.61 -49.87
CA VAL A 19 -35.69 -16.17 -50.80
C VAL A 19 -35.95 -16.06 -52.34
N PRO A 20 -35.16 -15.32 -53.19
CA PRO A 20 -34.45 -13.99 -53.18
C PRO A 20 -34.83 -13.10 -54.41
N VAL A 21 -34.16 -11.94 -54.65
CA VAL A 21 -33.66 -11.40 -55.97
C VAL A 21 -33.04 -9.98 -55.80
N GLN A 22 -31.81 -9.77 -56.31
CA GLN A 22 -31.17 -8.51 -56.80
C GLN A 22 -31.13 -8.59 -58.36
N PRO A 23 -30.88 -7.56 -59.25
CA PRO A 23 -29.90 -6.44 -59.12
C PRO A 23 -30.09 -5.07 -59.92
N ILE A 24 -29.35 -3.98 -59.54
CA ILE A 24 -28.56 -2.97 -60.38
C ILE A 24 -29.33 -1.98 -61.36
N PRO A 25 -28.83 -0.79 -61.86
CA PRO A 25 -27.91 0.33 -61.42
C PRO A 25 -28.29 1.82 -61.85
N LEU A 26 -27.33 2.76 -61.66
CA LEU A 26 -27.02 4.06 -62.36
C LEU A 26 -27.67 5.37 -61.82
N THR A 27 -27.09 6.60 -61.75
CA THR A 27 -25.74 7.24 -61.75
C THR A 27 -25.96 8.77 -61.41
N PRO A 28 -25.15 9.80 -61.75
CA PRO A 28 -24.43 10.63 -60.76
C PRO A 28 -24.60 12.15 -61.01
N GLU A 29 -25.56 12.83 -60.37
CA GLU A 29 -25.70 14.29 -60.54
C GLU A 29 -25.99 14.97 -59.22
N THR A 30 -24.92 15.34 -58.50
CA THR A 30 -24.68 16.68 -57.89
C THR A 30 -23.52 16.61 -56.90
N GLN A 31 -22.36 16.16 -57.39
CA GLN A 31 -21.04 16.54 -56.87
C GLN A 31 -20.33 17.40 -57.93
N GLU A 32 -20.89 18.56 -58.29
CA GLU A 32 -20.13 19.57 -59.05
C GLU A 32 -20.88 20.92 -59.06
N LYS A 33 -20.65 21.74 -58.04
CA LYS A 33 -20.41 23.16 -58.30
C LYS A 33 -18.95 23.42 -57.99
N LEU A 34 -18.19 23.10 -59.04
CA LEU A 34 -16.81 23.42 -59.26
C LEU A 34 -16.55 24.90 -58.96
N HIS A 35 -15.45 25.13 -58.26
CA HIS A 35 -14.49 26.18 -58.56
C HIS A 35 -14.62 26.78 -59.97
N ARG A 36 -14.67 28.11 -60.04
CA ARG A 36 -13.70 28.95 -60.78
C ARG A 36 -14.24 30.37 -60.84
N GLN A 37 -13.52 31.32 -60.24
CA GLN A 37 -12.90 32.35 -61.06
C GLN A 37 -11.78 33.05 -60.29
N ASP A 38 -10.68 33.19 -61.02
CA ASP A 38 -9.38 33.72 -60.66
C ASP A 38 -9.35 35.25 -60.52
N SER A 39 -8.18 35.70 -60.05
CA SER A 39 -7.43 36.88 -60.49
C SER A 39 -7.59 38.21 -59.74
N ASP A 40 -6.49 38.53 -59.05
CA ASP A 40 -5.67 39.73 -59.21
C ASP A 40 -6.00 41.09 -58.54
N SER A 41 -4.99 41.51 -57.76
CA SER A 41 -4.30 42.81 -57.82
C SER A 41 -4.72 43.96 -56.88
N ASP A 42 -3.76 44.27 -56.00
CA ASP A 42 -3.10 45.56 -55.81
C ASP A 42 -3.86 46.84 -55.38
N SER A 43 -3.43 47.31 -54.20
CA SER A 43 -2.84 48.63 -53.95
C SER A 43 -3.65 49.94 -54.05
N THR A 44 -3.50 50.73 -52.99
CA THR A 44 -3.28 52.19 -52.95
C THR A 44 -4.44 53.20 -53.11
N ASN A 45 -4.38 54.17 -52.19
CA ASN A 45 -4.66 55.61 -52.30
C ASN A 45 -6.02 56.18 -51.88
N ALA A 46 -5.95 56.90 -50.76
CA ALA A 46 -6.78 58.02 -50.28
C ALA A 46 -6.83 59.21 -51.28
N PRO A 47 -7.31 60.42 -50.91
CA PRO A 47 -8.37 60.87 -50.00
C PRO A 47 -9.39 61.76 -50.77
N ILE A 48 -10.38 62.37 -50.10
CA ILE A 48 -10.70 63.82 -50.15
C ILE A 48 -12.00 64.11 -49.39
N VAL A 49 -11.90 65.18 -48.61
CA VAL A 49 -12.76 65.75 -47.58
C VAL A 49 -13.64 66.85 -48.17
N THR A 50 -14.89 67.00 -47.70
CA THR A 50 -15.54 68.27 -47.26
C THR A 50 -16.95 67.94 -46.72
N VAL A 51 -17.18 67.92 -45.40
CA VAL A 51 -17.55 69.04 -44.49
C VAL A 51 -19.06 69.35 -44.46
N ALA A 52 -19.70 68.97 -43.35
CA ALA A 52 -20.72 69.69 -42.55
C ALA A 52 -21.22 68.71 -41.46
N MET A 53 -20.79 68.82 -40.19
CA MET A 53 -21.44 69.61 -39.10
C MET A 53 -22.96 69.36 -39.05
N ASP A 54 -23.59 68.84 -37.99
CA ASP A 54 -23.26 68.88 -36.57
C ASP A 54 -24.23 67.91 -35.85
N GLU A 55 -23.81 66.72 -35.38
CA GLU A 55 -24.65 65.84 -34.53
C GLU A 55 -23.89 64.69 -33.81
N LYS A 56 -22.58 64.85 -33.56
CA LYS A 56 -21.74 63.80 -32.92
C LYS A 56 -20.78 64.32 -31.87
N LYS A 57 -21.25 65.18 -30.96
CA LYS A 57 -20.49 65.62 -29.77
C LYS A 57 -20.86 64.93 -28.46
N GLU A 58 -21.80 63.97 -28.45
CA GLU A 58 -22.10 63.14 -27.27
C GLU A 58 -21.57 61.69 -27.35
N ALA A 59 -20.99 61.28 -28.48
CA ALA A 59 -20.54 59.88 -28.68
C ALA A 59 -19.01 59.67 -28.55
N ALA A 60 -18.23 60.74 -28.36
CA ALA A 60 -16.76 60.68 -28.34
C ALA A 60 -16.14 60.70 -26.94
N ASP A 61 -16.86 61.18 -25.91
CA ASP A 61 -16.42 61.08 -24.50
C ASP A 61 -16.69 59.70 -23.88
N LEU A 62 -17.44 58.83 -24.55
CA LEU A 62 -17.80 57.48 -24.07
C LEU A 62 -16.80 56.38 -24.48
N LEU A 63 -15.76 56.71 -25.27
CA LEU A 63 -14.84 55.72 -25.84
C LEU A 63 -13.40 55.82 -25.34
N THR A 64 -13.04 56.85 -24.57
CA THR A 64 -11.72 56.97 -23.92
C THR A 64 -11.69 56.49 -22.46
N ASP A 65 -12.84 56.22 -21.84
CA ASP A 65 -12.90 55.67 -20.46
C ASP A 65 -12.80 54.13 -20.41
N ARG A 66 -13.03 53.44 -21.53
CA ARG A 66 -13.04 51.96 -21.60
C ARG A 66 -11.65 51.32 -21.60
N ASP A 67 -10.61 52.04 -22.05
CA ASP A 67 -9.23 51.52 -22.06
C ASP A 67 -8.49 51.79 -20.74
N SER A 68 -8.90 52.81 -19.97
CA SER A 68 -8.43 52.99 -18.58
C SER A 68 -9.08 52.02 -17.60
N ASP A 69 -10.35 51.68 -17.81
CA ASP A 69 -11.06 50.70 -16.97
C ASP A 69 -10.62 49.27 -17.25
N THR A 70 -10.27 48.91 -18.49
CA THR A 70 -9.71 47.56 -18.77
C THR A 70 -8.29 47.38 -18.24
N LEU A 71 -7.47 48.45 -18.20
CA LEU A 71 -6.14 48.42 -17.60
C LEU A 71 -6.16 48.49 -16.06
N ARG A 72 -7.21 49.10 -15.47
CA ARG A 72 -7.52 49.03 -14.04
C ARG A 72 -8.12 47.68 -13.67
N LEU A 73 -9.05 47.13 -14.45
CA LEU A 73 -9.58 45.77 -14.28
C LEU A 73 -8.50 44.69 -14.44
N SER A 74 -7.47 44.89 -15.27
CA SER A 74 -6.34 43.96 -15.38
C SER A 74 -5.37 44.07 -14.19
N LYS A 75 -5.15 45.28 -13.65
CA LYS A 75 -4.36 45.49 -12.42
C LYS A 75 -5.11 45.05 -11.16
N ASP A 76 -6.42 45.22 -11.13
CA ASP A 76 -7.31 44.74 -10.07
C ASP A 76 -7.51 43.22 -10.17
N ALA A 77 -7.44 42.62 -11.38
CA ALA A 77 -7.41 41.17 -11.57
C ALA A 77 -6.04 40.54 -11.24
N GLU A 78 -4.93 41.24 -11.47
CA GLU A 78 -3.61 40.84 -10.96
C GLU A 78 -3.52 41.00 -9.43
N GLN A 79 -4.16 42.02 -8.84
CA GLN A 79 -4.31 42.15 -7.37
C GLN A 79 -5.33 41.19 -6.75
N ALA A 80 -6.33 40.71 -7.51
CA ALA A 80 -7.28 39.69 -7.05
C ALA A 80 -6.67 38.28 -7.00
N SER A 81 -5.47 38.08 -7.56
CA SER A 81 -4.72 36.82 -7.39
C SER A 81 -4.16 36.63 -5.97
N ASP A 82 -4.25 37.66 -5.11
CA ASP A 82 -3.86 37.64 -3.70
C ASP A 82 -5.07 37.56 -2.75
N THR A 83 -6.21 37.03 -3.23
CA THR A 83 -7.34 36.69 -2.36
C THR A 83 -6.96 35.49 -1.51
N LYS A 84 -6.39 35.75 -0.33
CA LYS A 84 -6.05 34.73 0.68
C LYS A 84 -7.25 33.82 0.88
N ALA A 85 -7.03 32.51 0.80
CA ALA A 85 -8.11 31.54 0.95
C ALA A 85 -8.81 31.74 2.31
N THR A 86 -10.13 31.80 2.29
CA THR A 86 -10.94 31.94 3.50
C THR A 86 -11.52 30.59 3.90
N TYR A 87 -11.53 30.33 5.20
CA TYR A 87 -11.96 29.08 5.80
C TYR A 87 -13.06 29.34 6.81
N THR A 88 -14.12 28.54 6.78
CA THR A 88 -15.20 28.63 7.77
C THR A 88 -14.83 27.81 9.01
N ILE A 89 -14.78 28.47 10.17
CA ILE A 89 -14.56 27.88 11.49
C ILE A 89 -15.79 28.14 12.36
N LEU A 90 -16.15 27.22 13.25
CA LEU A 90 -17.14 27.49 14.30
C LEU A 90 -16.48 28.17 15.50
N ASN A 91 -17.01 29.32 15.89
CA ASN A 91 -16.57 30.04 17.07
C ASN A 91 -17.01 29.35 18.38
N PRO A 92 -16.42 29.73 19.53
CA PRO A 92 -16.83 29.21 20.85
C PRO A 92 -18.33 29.36 21.12
N ASP A 93 -18.97 30.38 20.54
CA ASP A 93 -20.40 30.66 20.64
C ASP A 93 -21.27 29.86 19.64
N GLY A 94 -20.66 28.98 18.83
CA GLY A 94 -21.36 28.11 17.87
C GLY A 94 -21.74 28.78 16.54
N GLN A 95 -21.30 30.03 16.30
CA GLN A 95 -21.52 30.73 15.04
C GLN A 95 -20.39 30.46 14.03
N GLU A 96 -20.72 30.40 12.74
CA GLU A 96 -19.73 30.27 11.66
C GLU A 96 -18.96 31.59 11.47
N GLU A 97 -17.65 31.56 11.68
CA GLU A 97 -16.72 32.64 11.41
C GLU A 97 -15.89 32.30 10.16
N VAL A 98 -15.71 33.28 9.29
CA VAL A 98 -14.87 33.15 8.10
C VAL A 98 -13.49 33.72 8.43
N VAL A 99 -12.49 32.85 8.48
CA VAL A 99 -11.13 33.12 8.94
C VAL A 99 -10.15 33.04 7.77
N THR A 100 -9.13 33.90 7.75
CA THR A 100 -8.09 33.94 6.71
C THR A 100 -6.94 32.96 7.01
N GLU A 101 -6.11 32.66 6.01
CA GLU A 101 -4.97 31.73 6.14
C GLU A 101 -3.95 32.10 7.24
N ASP A 102 -3.92 33.37 7.67
CA ASP A 102 -2.92 33.90 8.61
C ASP A 102 -3.30 33.73 10.10
N ASP A 103 -4.53 33.30 10.39
CA ASP A 103 -4.96 33.06 11.77
C ASP A 103 -4.09 31.97 12.41
N ALA A 104 -3.66 32.21 13.65
CA ALA A 104 -2.89 31.27 14.46
C ALA A 104 -3.51 29.85 14.52
N ARG A 105 -4.84 29.72 14.42
CA ARG A 105 -5.56 28.43 14.41
C ARG A 105 -5.38 27.63 13.11
N ILE A 106 -5.05 28.27 12.00
CA ILE A 106 -4.95 27.65 10.66
C ILE A 106 -3.51 27.66 10.15
N ARG A 107 -2.73 28.70 10.49
CA ARG A 107 -1.38 28.95 9.98
C ARG A 107 -0.47 27.73 10.08
N ASP A 108 -0.53 27.03 11.21
CA ASP A 108 0.36 25.89 11.51
C ASP A 108 -0.08 24.58 10.82
N ILE A 109 -1.28 24.54 10.23
CA ILE A 109 -1.79 23.40 9.46
C ILE A 109 -1.23 23.49 8.02
N PRO A 110 -0.67 22.43 7.42
CA PRO A 110 -0.21 22.49 6.04
C PRO A 110 -1.35 22.69 5.03
N GLY A 111 -1.13 23.51 3.99
CA GLY A 111 -2.18 23.89 3.03
C GLY A 111 -2.87 22.73 2.29
N TYR A 112 -2.18 21.60 2.08
CA TYR A 112 -2.81 20.41 1.50
C TYR A 112 -3.78 19.70 2.46
N VAL A 113 -3.56 19.80 3.78
CA VAL A 113 -4.51 19.28 4.79
C VAL A 113 -5.74 20.19 4.87
N ARG A 114 -5.52 21.52 4.87
CA ARG A 114 -6.61 22.51 4.98
C ARG A 114 -7.67 22.40 3.88
N ARG A 115 -7.25 21.99 2.68
CA ARG A 115 -8.15 21.84 1.51
C ARG A 115 -8.98 20.56 1.55
N VAL A 116 -8.48 19.55 2.25
CA VAL A 116 -9.08 18.22 2.31
C VAL A 116 -10.05 18.12 3.48
N VAL A 117 -9.65 18.63 4.64
CA VAL A 117 -10.28 18.37 5.92
C VAL A 117 -11.24 19.49 6.30
N SER A 118 -12.44 19.16 6.76
CA SER A 118 -13.39 20.14 7.33
C SER A 118 -12.87 20.78 8.63
N PHE A 119 -13.29 22.00 8.95
CA PHE A 119 -12.95 22.67 10.23
C PHE A 119 -14.15 22.78 11.19
N THR A 120 -15.17 21.96 10.94
CA THR A 120 -16.40 21.87 11.72
C THR A 120 -16.61 20.42 12.20
N ASP A 121 -17.25 20.26 13.36
CA ASP A 121 -17.57 18.96 13.94
C ASP A 121 -18.84 19.03 14.79
N ASP A 122 -19.69 18.01 14.69
CA ASP A 122 -20.87 17.81 15.52
C ASP A 122 -20.62 16.64 16.50
N PRO A 123 -20.41 16.91 17.80
CA PRO A 123 -20.17 15.87 18.80
C PRO A 123 -21.34 14.93 19.07
N THR A 124 -22.57 15.27 18.65
CA THR A 124 -23.78 14.51 18.95
C THR A 124 -24.05 13.35 17.97
N GLU A 125 -23.34 13.31 16.85
CA GLU A 125 -23.49 12.24 15.85
C GLU A 125 -23.19 10.84 16.43
N PRO A 126 -24.03 9.82 16.15
CA PRO A 126 -23.82 8.47 16.63
C PRO A 126 -22.58 7.83 15.98
N THR A 127 -21.88 6.98 16.74
CA THR A 127 -20.60 6.37 16.33
C THR A 127 -20.67 4.84 16.27
N LEU A 128 -20.94 4.18 17.39
CA LEU A 128 -21.01 2.71 17.52
C LEU A 128 -22.47 2.22 17.55
N THR A 129 -23.07 2.05 16.38
CA THR A 129 -24.46 1.57 16.24
C THR A 129 -24.52 0.11 15.81
N PHE A 130 -25.73 -0.47 15.76
CA PHE A 130 -25.93 -1.82 15.20
C PHE A 130 -25.42 -1.94 13.76
N ARG A 131 -25.64 -0.91 12.92
CA ARG A 131 -25.16 -0.88 11.53
C ARG A 131 -23.65 -0.99 11.45
N TYR A 132 -22.93 -0.32 12.35
CA TYR A 132 -21.47 -0.43 12.43
C TYR A 132 -21.04 -1.89 12.67
N PHE A 133 -21.64 -2.59 13.63
CA PHE A 133 -21.29 -3.99 13.93
C PHE A 133 -21.60 -4.93 12.75
N LEU A 134 -22.79 -4.78 12.15
CA LEU A 134 -23.22 -5.57 10.99
C LEU A 134 -22.27 -5.38 9.80
N LEU A 135 -21.99 -4.13 9.43
CA LEU A 135 -21.11 -3.81 8.30
C LEU A 135 -19.67 -4.24 8.56
N THR A 136 -19.20 -4.11 9.81
CA THR A 136 -17.85 -4.56 10.17
C THR A 136 -17.69 -6.06 9.95
N ILE A 137 -18.64 -6.88 10.42
CA ILE A 137 -18.59 -8.34 10.20
C ILE A 137 -18.65 -8.66 8.69
N LEU A 138 -19.53 -7.96 7.96
CA LEU A 138 -19.72 -8.15 6.51
C LEU A 138 -18.46 -7.87 5.70
N PHE A 139 -17.69 -6.83 6.03
CA PHE A 139 -16.51 -6.43 5.25
C PHE A 139 -15.18 -6.98 5.78
N VAL A 140 -15.07 -7.26 7.08
CA VAL A 140 -13.85 -7.85 7.67
C VAL A 140 -13.68 -9.30 7.25
N ALA A 141 -14.74 -10.11 7.33
CA ALA A 141 -14.65 -11.55 7.08
C ALA A 141 -14.14 -11.94 5.67
N PRO A 142 -14.73 -11.45 4.56
CA PRO A 142 -14.21 -11.74 3.23
C PRO A 142 -12.84 -11.11 2.99
N GLY A 143 -12.59 -9.94 3.59
CA GLY A 143 -11.31 -9.26 3.46
C GLY A 143 -10.14 -10.02 4.11
N ALA A 144 -10.33 -10.52 5.33
CA ALA A 144 -9.38 -11.39 6.03
C ALA A 144 -9.10 -12.66 5.20
N PHE A 145 -10.16 -13.31 4.71
CA PHE A 145 -10.04 -14.49 3.85
C PHE A 145 -9.17 -14.25 2.61
N LEU A 146 -9.50 -13.19 1.85
CA LEU A 146 -8.79 -12.86 0.61
C LEU A 146 -7.34 -12.46 0.87
N SER A 147 -7.11 -11.58 1.85
CA SER A 147 -5.77 -11.10 2.21
C SER A 147 -4.86 -12.23 2.66
N GLN A 148 -5.35 -13.13 3.52
CA GLN A 148 -4.55 -14.25 4.02
C GLN A 148 -4.26 -15.29 2.93
N MET A 149 -5.24 -15.58 2.07
CA MET A 149 -5.08 -16.50 0.95
C MET A 149 -4.02 -16.01 -0.05
N ALA A 150 -3.97 -14.69 -0.30
CA ALA A 150 -3.06 -14.10 -1.27
C ALA A 150 -1.58 -14.35 -0.96
N HIS A 151 -1.20 -14.61 0.30
CA HIS A 151 0.20 -14.86 0.68
C HIS A 151 0.71 -16.27 0.40
N PHE A 152 -0.17 -17.22 0.12
CA PHE A 152 0.23 -18.55 -0.36
C PHE A 152 0.39 -18.60 -1.88
N ARG A 153 -0.05 -17.53 -2.57
CA ARG A 153 -0.09 -17.44 -4.03
C ARG A 153 1.12 -16.67 -4.58
N THR A 154 1.37 -16.86 -5.87
CA THR A 154 2.43 -16.17 -6.61
C THR A 154 2.11 -14.68 -6.82
N THR A 155 0.83 -14.39 -7.11
CA THR A 155 0.32 -13.03 -7.29
C THR A 155 -0.42 -12.57 -6.03
N TYR A 156 0.00 -11.41 -5.51
CA TYR A 156 -0.60 -10.81 -4.32
C TYR A 156 -1.61 -9.74 -4.72
N ALA A 157 -2.89 -9.94 -4.37
CA ALA A 157 -3.96 -8.97 -4.56
C ALA A 157 -4.43 -8.47 -3.17
N PRO A 158 -4.08 -7.25 -2.75
CA PRO A 158 -4.47 -6.75 -1.43
C PRO A 158 -5.97 -6.45 -1.36
N TYR A 159 -6.61 -6.79 -0.25
CA TYR A 159 -7.99 -6.34 -0.03
C TYR A 159 -8.03 -4.81 0.15
N SER A 160 -8.68 -4.12 -0.78
CA SER A 160 -8.66 -2.66 -0.83
C SER A 160 -9.54 -2.03 0.25
N VAL A 161 -8.93 -1.26 1.16
CA VAL A 161 -9.65 -0.44 2.15
C VAL A 161 -10.52 0.62 1.47
N PHE A 162 -10.11 1.14 0.30
CA PHE A 162 -10.91 2.09 -0.47
C PHE A 162 -12.20 1.45 -1.01
N PHE A 163 -12.14 0.19 -1.44
CA PHE A 163 -13.34 -0.56 -1.82
C PHE A 163 -14.32 -0.62 -0.65
N VAL A 164 -13.84 -1.00 0.55
CA VAL A 164 -14.68 -1.04 1.76
C VAL A 164 -15.28 0.34 2.04
N GLN A 165 -14.47 1.39 2.03
CA GLN A 165 -14.93 2.76 2.26
C GLN A 165 -16.08 3.16 1.32
N ILE A 166 -16.04 2.74 0.06
CA ILE A 166 -17.11 3.06 -0.90
C ILE A 166 -18.33 2.18 -0.67
N ALA A 167 -18.12 0.86 -0.61
CA ALA A 167 -19.19 -0.10 -0.45
C ALA A 167 -19.97 0.13 0.85
N SER A 168 -19.27 0.37 1.97
CA SER A 168 -19.89 0.65 3.27
C SER A 168 -20.70 1.94 3.28
N ASN A 169 -20.35 2.94 2.46
CA ASN A 169 -21.16 4.15 2.34
C ASN A 169 -22.53 3.85 1.74
N TYR A 170 -22.56 3.15 0.61
CA TYR A 170 -23.81 2.82 -0.08
C TYR A 170 -24.66 1.83 0.70
N VAL A 171 -24.04 0.75 1.22
CA VAL A 171 -24.75 -0.24 2.05
C VAL A 171 -25.21 0.41 3.36
N GLY A 172 -24.44 1.30 3.97
CA GLY A 172 -24.82 2.03 5.18
C GLY A 172 -26.03 2.95 4.97
N VAL A 173 -26.05 3.71 3.87
CA VAL A 173 -27.21 4.55 3.49
C VAL A 173 -28.43 3.69 3.15
N TRP A 174 -28.23 2.54 2.50
CA TRP A 174 -29.30 1.59 2.22
C TRP A 174 -29.87 0.98 3.51
N LEU A 175 -29.03 0.53 4.44
CA LEU A 175 -29.45 0.04 5.75
C LEU A 175 -30.19 1.10 6.56
N ALA A 176 -29.77 2.36 6.48
CA ALA A 176 -30.47 3.48 7.13
C ALA A 176 -31.90 3.68 6.62
N LYS A 177 -32.20 3.29 5.37
CA LYS A 177 -33.53 3.38 4.78
C LYS A 177 -34.39 2.14 5.02
N VAL A 178 -33.77 0.96 5.10
CA VAL A 178 -34.47 -0.33 5.18
C VAL A 178 -34.69 -0.79 6.63
N LEU A 179 -33.75 -0.51 7.54
CA LEU A 179 -33.86 -0.98 8.92
C LEU A 179 -34.98 -0.22 9.67
N PRO A 180 -35.91 -0.94 10.32
CA PRO A 180 -36.93 -0.31 11.16
C PRO A 180 -36.28 0.26 12.43
N ASP A 181 -36.84 1.37 12.94
CA ASP A 181 -36.41 1.95 14.22
C ASP A 181 -37.00 1.17 15.41
N TRP A 182 -36.57 -0.08 15.55
CA TRP A 182 -36.94 -0.94 16.64
C TRP A 182 -35.88 -0.92 17.74
N THR A 183 -36.31 -0.78 18.99
CA THR A 183 -35.46 -0.99 20.16
C THR A 183 -35.43 -2.48 20.50
N VAL A 184 -34.34 -3.16 20.15
CA VAL A 184 -34.16 -4.58 20.47
C VAL A 184 -33.50 -4.69 21.83
N ARG A 185 -34.11 -5.49 22.72
CA ARG A 185 -33.50 -5.86 24.01
C ARG A 185 -32.59 -7.05 23.81
N ILE A 186 -31.42 -7.00 24.42
CA ILE A 186 -30.50 -8.14 24.45
C ILE A 186 -31.02 -9.11 25.52
N PRO A 187 -31.40 -10.35 25.15
CA PRO A 187 -31.79 -11.35 26.13
C PRO A 187 -30.62 -11.61 27.11
N PHE A 188 -30.93 -11.81 28.40
CA PHE A 188 -29.96 -12.16 29.46
C PHE A 188 -29.02 -11.03 29.97
N VAL A 189 -29.14 -9.79 29.52
CA VAL A 189 -28.40 -8.64 30.11
C VAL A 189 -29.27 -7.91 31.15
N PRO A 190 -28.85 -7.81 32.43
CA PRO A 190 -29.61 -7.13 33.46
C PRO A 190 -29.90 -5.66 33.11
N ARG A 191 -31.10 -5.17 33.45
CA ARG A 191 -31.62 -3.82 33.16
C ARG A 191 -30.73 -2.66 33.66
N LYS A 192 -29.77 -2.96 34.54
CA LYS A 192 -28.85 -2.00 35.16
C LYS A 192 -27.74 -1.54 34.20
N TYR A 193 -27.46 -2.28 33.13
CA TYR A 193 -26.38 -1.95 32.19
C TYR A 193 -26.91 -1.18 30.97
N SER A 194 -26.18 -0.13 30.55
CA SER A 194 -26.52 0.73 29.40
C SER A 194 -26.61 -0.02 28.05
N CYS A 195 -26.16 -1.28 27.99
CA CYS A 195 -26.24 -2.16 26.83
C CYS A 195 -27.49 -3.06 26.80
N SER A 196 -28.41 -2.93 27.76
CA SER A 196 -29.61 -3.80 27.87
C SER A 196 -30.61 -3.64 26.70
N SER A 197 -30.57 -2.51 25.99
CA SER A 197 -31.35 -2.29 24.76
C SER A 197 -30.59 -1.42 23.77
N PHE A 198 -30.63 -1.76 22.48
CA PHE A 198 -30.07 -0.93 21.41
C PHE A 198 -31.14 -0.62 20.34
N ARG A 199 -31.01 0.56 19.71
CA ARG A 199 -31.84 0.93 18.55
C ARG A 199 -31.22 0.35 17.28
N LEU A 200 -32.04 -0.33 16.48
CA LEU A 200 -31.63 -0.85 15.17
C LEU A 200 -31.29 0.27 14.18
N ASN A 201 -32.06 1.37 14.21
CA ASN A 201 -31.85 2.52 13.33
C ASN A 201 -31.92 3.85 14.10
N PRO A 202 -30.80 4.30 14.70
CA PRO A 202 -30.81 5.50 15.56
C PRO A 202 -30.94 6.82 14.80
N GLY A 203 -30.92 6.82 13.46
CA GLY A 203 -30.96 8.02 12.64
C GLY A 203 -30.29 7.84 11.28
N PRO A 204 -30.02 8.92 10.52
CA PRO A 204 -29.29 8.83 9.26
C PRO A 204 -27.90 8.21 9.45
N PHE A 205 -27.32 7.67 8.36
CA PHE A 205 -25.98 7.07 8.42
C PHE A 205 -24.92 8.17 8.60
N SER A 206 -24.31 8.21 9.79
CA SER A 206 -23.31 9.22 10.15
C SER A 206 -21.99 8.98 9.44
N THR A 207 -21.25 10.07 9.19
CA THR A 207 -19.86 10.01 8.73
C THR A 207 -18.96 9.30 9.73
N LYS A 208 -19.25 9.39 11.04
CA LYS A 208 -18.45 8.73 12.09
C LYS A 208 -18.64 7.21 12.08
N GLU A 209 -19.88 6.72 11.98
CA GLU A 209 -20.16 5.29 11.79
C GLU A 209 -19.40 4.74 10.57
N HIS A 210 -19.44 5.49 9.46
CA HIS A 210 -18.82 5.10 8.20
C HIS A 210 -17.30 4.95 8.30
N VAL A 211 -16.63 5.94 8.90
CA VAL A 211 -15.18 5.89 9.08
C VAL A 211 -14.80 4.76 10.04
N LEU A 212 -15.56 4.53 11.12
CA LEU A 212 -15.28 3.44 12.06
C LEU A 212 -15.39 2.06 11.40
N VAL A 213 -16.37 1.81 10.52
CA VAL A 213 -16.46 0.55 9.74
C VAL A 213 -15.19 0.36 8.90
N THR A 214 -14.71 1.42 8.26
CA THR A 214 -13.53 1.36 7.40
C THR A 214 -12.26 1.11 8.22
N ILE A 215 -12.12 1.73 9.39
CA ILE A 215 -11.00 1.49 10.32
C ILE A 215 -11.03 0.03 10.82
N SER A 216 -12.19 -0.50 11.19
CA SER A 216 -12.29 -1.92 11.58
C SER A 216 -11.97 -2.88 10.44
N ALA A 217 -12.35 -2.55 9.22
CA ALA A 217 -11.94 -3.32 8.04
C ALA A 217 -10.43 -3.22 7.80
N ALA A 218 -9.83 -2.03 7.92
CA ALA A 218 -8.39 -1.85 7.77
C ALA A 218 -7.59 -2.62 8.84
N SER A 219 -8.13 -2.77 10.05
CA SER A 219 -7.47 -3.49 11.14
C SER A 219 -7.69 -5.02 11.12
N GLY A 220 -8.81 -5.48 10.57
CA GLY A 220 -9.20 -6.89 10.55
C GLY A 220 -9.03 -7.61 9.21
N ALA A 221 -9.06 -6.90 8.08
CA ALA A 221 -8.95 -7.47 6.74
C ALA A 221 -7.51 -7.46 6.19
N THR A 222 -6.53 -7.44 7.09
CA THR A 222 -5.10 -7.53 6.77
C THR A 222 -4.58 -8.88 7.25
N TYR A 223 -3.82 -9.56 6.41
CA TYR A 223 -3.15 -10.81 6.77
C TYR A 223 -2.31 -10.67 8.05
N ASN A 224 -1.95 -11.79 8.67
CA ASN A 224 -1.18 -11.83 9.91
C ASN A 224 0.16 -12.57 9.72
N LEU A 225 1.29 -11.95 10.11
CA LEU A 225 2.64 -12.51 9.93
C LEU A 225 2.87 -13.83 10.65
N GLY A 226 2.08 -14.16 11.67
CA GLY A 226 2.12 -15.45 12.35
C GLY A 226 1.87 -16.65 11.44
N TYR A 227 1.29 -16.45 10.24
CA TYR A 227 1.09 -17.52 9.26
C TYR A 227 2.39 -18.21 8.84
N THR A 228 3.50 -17.47 8.78
CA THR A 228 4.76 -18.01 8.26
C THR A 228 5.28 -19.14 9.14
N PRO A 229 5.53 -18.95 10.46
CA PRO A 229 6.00 -20.04 11.31
C PRO A 229 4.98 -21.18 11.45
N ILE A 230 3.67 -20.90 11.47
CA ILE A 230 2.61 -21.91 11.59
C ILE A 230 2.55 -22.79 10.33
N ALA A 231 2.57 -22.18 9.14
CA ALA A 231 2.51 -22.93 7.88
C ALA A 231 3.83 -23.64 7.60
N MET A 232 4.96 -23.02 7.91
CA MET A 232 6.28 -23.61 7.69
C MET A 232 6.52 -24.86 8.54
N SER A 233 6.05 -24.87 9.79
CA SER A 233 6.19 -26.03 10.67
C SER A 233 5.45 -27.27 10.15
N GLU A 234 4.23 -27.10 9.66
CA GLU A 234 3.45 -28.21 9.12
C GLU A 234 3.96 -28.62 7.73
N LEU A 235 4.30 -27.65 6.88
CA LEU A 235 4.66 -27.90 5.48
C LEU A 235 6.02 -28.61 5.33
N TYR A 236 7.04 -28.18 6.08
CA TYR A 236 8.40 -28.68 5.91
C TYR A 236 8.86 -29.62 7.03
N PHE A 237 8.26 -29.49 8.23
CA PHE A 237 8.68 -30.24 9.41
C PHE A 237 7.63 -31.25 9.89
N GLY A 238 6.43 -31.26 9.30
CA GLY A 238 5.35 -32.17 9.68
C GLY A 238 4.76 -31.91 11.08
N GLU A 239 5.14 -30.82 11.73
CA GLU A 239 4.68 -30.47 13.07
C GLU A 239 3.47 -29.54 13.02
N ARG A 240 2.31 -30.08 13.39
CA ARG A 240 1.06 -29.33 13.42
C ARG A 240 0.89 -28.60 14.75
N VAL A 241 0.89 -27.26 14.68
CA VAL A 241 0.62 -26.40 15.85
C VAL A 241 -0.87 -26.47 16.21
N ASN A 242 -1.16 -26.54 17.52
CA ASN A 242 -2.53 -26.50 18.01
C ASN A 242 -3.22 -25.18 17.62
N GLY A 243 -4.44 -25.26 17.09
CA GLY A 243 -5.16 -24.09 16.59
C GLY A 243 -5.44 -23.01 17.62
N ALA A 244 -5.68 -23.38 18.89
CA ALA A 244 -5.81 -22.39 19.95
C ALA A 244 -4.51 -21.60 20.16
N VAL A 245 -3.37 -22.30 20.19
CA VAL A 245 -2.04 -21.69 20.34
C VAL A 245 -1.75 -20.76 19.17
N ALA A 246 -2.04 -21.19 17.94
CA ALA A 246 -1.87 -20.39 16.74
C ALA A 246 -2.69 -19.09 16.77
N VAL A 247 -3.99 -19.18 17.10
CA VAL A 247 -4.87 -17.99 17.18
C VAL A 247 -4.43 -17.04 18.29
N PHE A 248 -4.10 -17.55 19.48
CA PHE A 248 -3.62 -16.73 20.59
C PHE A 248 -2.25 -16.09 20.29
N PHE A 249 -1.35 -16.81 19.63
CA PHE A 249 -0.08 -16.28 19.15
C PHE A 249 -0.29 -15.13 18.16
N MET A 250 -1.13 -15.33 17.14
CA MET A 250 -1.46 -14.32 16.13
C MET A 250 -2.15 -13.09 16.75
N LEU A 251 -3.04 -13.28 17.73
CA LEU A 251 -3.65 -12.19 18.50
C LEU A 251 -2.61 -11.41 19.30
N ALA A 252 -1.71 -12.12 20.00
CA ALA A 252 -0.75 -11.49 20.89
C ALA A 252 0.27 -10.62 20.14
N ILE A 253 0.78 -11.07 18.99
CA ILE A 253 1.72 -10.26 18.19
C ILE A 253 1.05 -8.99 17.64
N THR A 254 -0.22 -9.08 17.21
CA THR A 254 -0.96 -7.91 16.73
C THR A 254 -1.29 -6.93 17.85
N TRP A 255 -1.72 -7.42 19.02
CA TRP A 255 -2.01 -6.58 20.18
C TRP A 255 -0.76 -5.94 20.77
N THR A 256 0.39 -6.62 20.70
CA THR A 256 1.68 -6.01 21.05
C THR A 256 1.96 -4.81 20.16
N GLY A 257 1.75 -4.92 18.84
CA GLY A 257 1.92 -3.77 17.94
C GLY A 257 0.93 -2.63 18.18
N TYR A 258 -0.34 -2.93 18.47
CA TYR A 258 -1.31 -1.89 18.85
C TYR A 258 -0.93 -1.17 20.15
N SER A 259 -0.29 -1.87 21.08
CA SER A 259 0.23 -1.23 22.30
C SER A 259 1.38 -0.26 22.01
N TYR A 260 2.22 -0.55 20.99
CA TYR A 260 3.36 0.28 20.60
C TYR A 260 2.94 1.59 19.94
N ALA A 261 1.76 1.63 19.31
CA ALA A 261 1.17 2.86 18.83
C ALA A 261 1.07 3.92 19.95
N ALA A 262 0.91 3.53 21.22
CA ALA A 262 0.90 4.47 22.35
C ALA A 262 2.18 5.29 22.48
N LEU A 263 3.34 4.68 22.20
CA LEU A 263 4.66 5.32 22.28
C LEU A 263 4.80 6.41 21.20
N ALA A 264 4.41 6.08 19.97
CA ALA A 264 4.57 6.98 18.83
C ALA A 264 3.42 7.99 18.66
N ARG A 265 2.23 7.68 19.16
CA ARG A 265 1.03 8.53 19.03
C ARG A 265 1.24 9.95 19.53
N GLN A 266 1.91 10.08 20.69
CA GLN A 266 2.14 11.38 21.30
C GLN A 266 3.01 12.30 20.44
N PHE A 267 3.83 11.73 19.57
CA PHE A 267 4.78 12.44 18.72
C PHE A 267 4.26 12.69 17.31
N LEU A 268 3.53 11.73 16.72
CA LEU A 268 3.24 11.74 15.27
C LEU A 268 1.81 12.12 14.88
N ILE A 269 0.84 12.02 15.81
CA ILE A 269 -0.57 12.20 15.46
C ILE A 269 -1.01 13.65 15.61
N TYR A 270 -0.72 14.25 16.77
CA TYR A 270 -1.22 15.58 17.14
C TYR A 270 -0.52 16.72 16.42
N ASP A 271 0.71 16.52 15.94
CA ASP A 271 1.39 17.55 15.17
C ASP A 271 0.80 17.62 13.75
N PRO A 272 0.31 18.79 13.30
CA PRO A 272 -0.27 18.96 11.98
C PRO A 272 0.78 18.90 10.85
N GLN A 273 2.08 19.02 11.15
CA GLN A 273 3.14 19.01 10.13
C GLN A 273 3.29 17.65 9.44
N TYR A 274 2.88 16.55 10.10
CA TYR A 274 2.97 15.22 9.51
C TYR A 274 1.80 14.97 8.55
N PRO A 275 2.06 14.81 7.23
CA PRO A 275 1.01 14.65 6.23
C PRO A 275 0.24 13.35 6.41
N TRP A 276 0.90 12.20 6.63
CA TRP A 276 0.27 10.88 6.53
C TRP A 276 -0.54 10.74 5.23
N PHE A 277 0.15 10.68 4.08
CA PHE A 277 -0.48 10.76 2.76
C PHE A 277 -1.60 9.73 2.53
N GLN A 278 -1.44 8.49 3.00
CA GLN A 278 -2.49 7.47 2.90
C GLN A 278 -3.73 7.82 3.74
N ALA A 279 -3.55 8.33 4.97
CA ALA A 279 -4.65 8.82 5.80
C ALA A 279 -5.37 10.00 5.12
N LEU A 280 -4.61 10.95 4.54
CA LEU A 280 -5.18 12.10 3.83
C LEU A 280 -6.00 11.71 2.60
N CYS A 281 -5.58 10.68 1.87
CA CYS A 281 -6.36 10.20 0.73
C CYS A 281 -7.70 9.63 1.19
N GLN A 282 -7.71 8.84 2.26
CA GLN A 282 -8.95 8.28 2.81
C GLN A 282 -9.87 9.38 3.34
N THR A 283 -9.33 10.38 4.05
CA THR A 283 -10.12 11.51 4.56
C THR A 283 -10.68 12.37 3.44
N ALA A 284 -9.92 12.61 2.37
CA ALA A 284 -10.43 13.29 1.17
C ALA A 284 -11.63 12.56 0.58
N LEU A 285 -11.57 11.24 0.48
CA LEU A 285 -12.67 10.45 -0.02
C LEU A 285 -13.89 10.51 0.94
N PHE A 286 -13.69 10.41 2.26
CA PHE A 286 -14.78 10.56 3.24
C PHE A 286 -15.46 11.93 3.15
N GLU A 287 -14.69 13.01 3.04
CA GLU A 287 -15.21 14.38 2.94
C GLU A 287 -15.98 14.59 1.64
N THR A 288 -15.52 14.04 0.51
CA THR A 288 -16.28 14.10 -0.74
C THR A 288 -17.60 13.33 -0.65
N GLN A 289 -17.60 12.15 -0.01
CA GLN A 289 -18.80 11.35 0.20
C GLN A 289 -19.78 12.02 1.19
N LYS A 290 -19.28 12.64 2.26
CA LYS A 290 -20.07 13.44 3.20
C LYS A 290 -20.75 14.60 2.49
N LYS A 291 -19.99 15.42 1.75
CA LYS A 291 -20.53 16.54 0.96
C LYS A 291 -21.59 16.09 -0.04
N GLN A 292 -21.47 14.89 -0.61
CA GLN A 292 -22.53 14.35 -1.47
C GLN A 292 -23.82 13.99 -0.74
N ARG A 293 -23.73 13.46 0.48
CA ARG A 293 -24.90 13.11 1.28
C ARG A 293 -25.66 14.34 1.77
N GLU A 294 -24.93 15.35 2.24
CA GLU A 294 -25.51 16.55 2.84
C GLU A 294 -25.91 17.59 1.78
N ASN A 295 -24.99 17.96 0.90
CA ASN A 295 -25.14 19.09 -0.03
C ASN A 295 -24.67 18.72 -1.44
N PRO A 296 -25.50 18.01 -2.23
CA PRO A 296 -25.10 17.49 -3.53
C PRO A 296 -24.86 18.61 -4.57
N SER A 297 -23.62 19.07 -4.63
CA SER A 297 -23.11 20.03 -5.62
C SER A 297 -22.94 19.39 -7.01
N ARG A 298 -23.07 20.20 -8.08
CA ARG A 298 -22.75 19.79 -9.47
C ARG A 298 -21.33 19.21 -9.59
N LEU A 299 -20.36 19.82 -8.90
CA LEU A 299 -18.97 19.37 -8.88
C LEU A 299 -18.85 17.96 -8.30
N SER A 300 -19.53 17.74 -7.19
CA SER A 300 -19.34 16.53 -6.41
C SER A 300 -20.15 15.35 -7.00
N ARG A 301 -21.26 15.62 -7.71
CA ARG A 301 -21.87 14.63 -8.65
C ARG A 301 -20.97 14.26 -9.82
N LYS A 302 -20.18 15.22 -10.34
CA LYS A 302 -19.18 14.95 -11.39
C LYS A 302 -18.04 14.09 -10.85
N GLN A 303 -17.61 14.33 -9.61
CA GLN A 303 -16.61 13.51 -8.93
C GLN A 303 -17.00 12.04 -8.82
N ILE A 304 -18.24 11.74 -8.43
CA ILE A 304 -18.77 10.35 -8.41
C ILE A 304 -18.81 9.74 -9.81
N ARG A 305 -19.30 10.47 -10.82
CA ARG A 305 -19.38 9.92 -12.19
C ARG A 305 -18.01 9.59 -12.75
N VAL A 306 -17.03 10.46 -12.52
CA VAL A 306 -15.63 10.18 -12.92
C VAL A 306 -15.08 9.01 -12.13
N PHE A 307 -15.33 8.96 -10.82
CA PHE A 307 -14.89 7.85 -9.97
C PHE A 307 -15.40 6.49 -10.52
N PHE A 308 -16.71 6.34 -10.72
CA PHE A 308 -17.27 5.08 -11.23
C PHE A 308 -16.89 4.81 -12.69
N GLY A 309 -16.79 5.86 -13.52
CA GLY A 309 -16.32 5.72 -14.90
C GLY A 309 -14.89 5.19 -14.96
N VAL A 310 -13.99 5.72 -14.12
CA VAL A 310 -12.60 5.25 -14.01
C VAL A 310 -12.55 3.87 -13.36
N LEU A 311 -13.34 3.61 -12.32
CA LEU A 311 -13.42 2.30 -11.67
C LEU A 311 -13.76 1.20 -12.70
N VAL A 312 -14.84 1.38 -13.47
CA VAL A 312 -15.24 0.43 -14.52
C VAL A 312 -14.19 0.38 -15.63
N GLY A 313 -13.65 1.52 -16.03
CA GLY A 313 -12.57 1.60 -17.03
C GLY A 313 -11.34 0.79 -16.62
N VAL A 314 -10.90 0.90 -15.36
CA VAL A 314 -9.76 0.14 -14.82
C VAL A 314 -10.11 -1.33 -14.66
N ILE A 315 -11.33 -1.68 -14.23
CA ILE A 315 -11.77 -3.08 -14.16
C ILE A 315 -11.69 -3.74 -15.54
N LEU A 316 -12.19 -3.07 -16.57
CA LEU A 316 -12.16 -3.59 -17.94
C LEU A 316 -10.74 -3.60 -18.50
N TRP A 317 -9.97 -2.54 -18.26
CA TRP A 317 -8.57 -2.47 -18.67
C TRP A 317 -7.76 -3.59 -18.06
N GLN A 318 -7.90 -3.84 -16.77
CA GLN A 318 -7.11 -4.84 -16.04
C GLN A 318 -7.38 -6.28 -16.45
N PHE A 319 -8.55 -6.55 -17.01
CA PHE A 319 -8.84 -7.85 -17.61
C PHE A 319 -7.91 -8.17 -18.79
N LEU A 320 -7.39 -7.13 -19.47
CA LEU A 320 -6.43 -7.30 -20.56
C LEU A 320 -5.07 -7.81 -20.06
N PRO A 321 -4.25 -7.05 -19.30
CA PRO A 321 -2.94 -7.52 -18.87
C PRO A 321 -3.00 -8.75 -17.97
N GLU A 322 -4.06 -8.96 -17.19
CA GLU A 322 -4.08 -10.05 -16.20
C GLU A 322 -4.61 -11.38 -16.77
N PHE A 323 -5.35 -11.36 -17.88
CA PHE A 323 -5.97 -12.57 -18.42
C PHE A 323 -5.91 -12.70 -19.95
N VAL A 324 -6.29 -11.66 -20.69
CA VAL A 324 -6.44 -11.74 -22.17
C VAL A 324 -5.11 -11.56 -22.91
N PHE A 325 -4.28 -10.63 -22.44
CA PHE A 325 -3.07 -10.12 -23.07
C PHE A 325 -1.94 -9.88 -22.04
N PRO A 326 -1.37 -10.95 -21.44
CA PRO A 326 -0.29 -10.84 -20.45
C PRO A 326 0.93 -10.02 -20.88
N MET A 327 1.19 -9.92 -22.18
CA MET A 327 2.25 -9.08 -22.73
C MET A 327 2.13 -7.59 -22.35
N LEU A 328 0.94 -7.09 -22.01
CA LEU A 328 0.76 -5.70 -21.52
C LEU A 328 1.36 -5.48 -20.12
N GLY A 329 1.59 -6.54 -19.36
CA GLY A 329 2.29 -6.49 -18.07
C GLY A 329 3.80 -6.22 -18.21
N SER A 330 4.39 -6.57 -19.36
CA SER A 330 5.82 -6.36 -19.64
C SER A 330 6.06 -6.11 -21.14
N LEU A 331 6.17 -4.83 -21.52
CA LEU A 331 6.49 -4.42 -22.89
C LEU A 331 8.01 -4.28 -23.03
N ALA A 332 8.67 -5.43 -23.20
CA ALA A 332 10.11 -5.52 -23.43
C ALA A 332 10.45 -5.21 -24.91
N PHE A 333 10.64 -3.92 -25.25
CA PHE A 333 10.96 -3.49 -26.63
C PHE A 333 12.18 -4.22 -27.21
N LEU A 334 13.24 -4.42 -26.41
CA LEU A 334 14.47 -5.10 -26.85
C LEU A 334 14.22 -6.57 -27.24
N CYS A 335 13.32 -7.26 -26.54
CA CYS A 335 12.94 -8.63 -26.90
C CYS A 335 12.12 -8.70 -28.19
N TRP A 336 11.45 -7.63 -28.61
CA TRP A 336 10.72 -7.64 -29.87
C TRP A 336 11.65 -7.48 -31.06
N VAL A 337 12.70 -6.68 -30.90
CA VAL A 337 13.72 -6.44 -31.93
C VAL A 337 14.67 -7.64 -32.05
N ALA A 338 15.08 -8.24 -30.93
CA ALA A 338 16.04 -9.34 -30.89
C ALA A 338 15.55 -10.56 -30.05
N PRO A 339 14.47 -11.23 -30.46
CA PRO A 339 13.72 -12.18 -29.62
C PRO A 339 14.48 -13.45 -29.20
N ARG A 340 15.53 -13.82 -29.94
CA ARG A 340 16.34 -15.02 -29.68
C ARG A 340 17.76 -14.71 -29.22
N ASN A 341 18.08 -13.44 -28.94
CA ASN A 341 19.39 -13.07 -28.42
C ASN A 341 19.35 -13.09 -26.88
N ALA A 342 20.08 -14.02 -26.27
CA ALA A 342 20.11 -14.19 -24.82
C ALA A 342 20.52 -12.91 -24.06
N THR A 343 21.48 -12.15 -24.59
CA THR A 343 21.96 -10.89 -23.98
C THR A 343 20.89 -9.81 -24.07
N ALA A 344 20.29 -9.61 -25.25
CA ALA A 344 19.24 -8.62 -25.44
C ALA A 344 17.99 -8.95 -24.62
N ASN A 345 17.66 -10.23 -24.52
CA ASN A 345 16.57 -10.71 -23.69
C ASN A 345 16.87 -10.44 -22.22
N PHE A 346 18.02 -10.83 -21.67
CA PHE A 346 18.38 -10.53 -20.28
C PHE A 346 18.30 -9.03 -19.97
N ILE A 347 18.75 -8.19 -20.90
CA ILE A 347 18.72 -6.73 -20.74
C ILE A 347 17.28 -6.17 -20.78
N GLY A 348 16.44 -6.66 -21.69
CA GLY A 348 15.11 -6.11 -21.95
C GLY A 348 13.96 -6.72 -21.15
N SER A 349 14.06 -8.01 -20.78
CA SER A 349 13.00 -8.79 -20.14
C SER A 349 12.60 -8.15 -18.82
N GLY A 350 11.30 -7.93 -18.64
CA GLY A 350 10.70 -7.50 -17.39
C GLY A 350 10.36 -8.67 -16.48
N PHE A 351 10.22 -9.89 -17.03
CA PHE A 351 10.11 -11.14 -16.29
C PHE A 351 11.42 -11.92 -16.40
N GLY A 352 12.17 -12.01 -15.30
CA GLY A 352 13.46 -12.73 -15.26
C GLY A 352 14.68 -11.96 -15.77
N GLY A 353 14.54 -10.72 -16.26
CA GLY A 353 15.66 -9.87 -16.69
C GLY A 353 15.75 -8.55 -15.91
N MET A 354 16.60 -7.63 -16.39
CA MET A 354 16.82 -6.32 -15.74
C MET A 354 15.82 -5.22 -16.14
N GLY A 355 14.96 -5.45 -17.13
CA GLY A 355 13.87 -4.55 -17.49
C GLY A 355 14.30 -3.18 -18.02
N LEU A 356 15.39 -3.09 -18.80
CA LEU A 356 15.84 -1.82 -19.37
C LEU A 356 14.79 -1.23 -20.32
N LEU A 357 14.31 -0.02 -20.00
CA LEU A 357 13.23 0.67 -20.73
C LEU A 357 11.94 -0.15 -20.90
N ASN A 358 11.71 -1.12 -20.01
CA ASN A 358 10.51 -1.93 -20.03
C ASN A 358 9.32 -1.09 -19.54
N LEU A 359 8.24 -1.08 -20.34
CA LEU A 359 6.99 -0.41 -19.98
C LEU A 359 5.95 -1.44 -19.55
N SER A 360 5.26 -1.18 -18.46
CA SER A 360 4.09 -1.93 -18.04
C SER A 360 2.87 -1.04 -18.15
N LEU A 361 1.80 -1.57 -18.74
CA LEU A 361 0.48 -0.93 -18.69
C LEU A 361 -0.42 -1.58 -17.64
N ASP A 362 0.14 -2.49 -16.85
CA ASP A 362 -0.54 -3.11 -15.74
C ASP A 362 -0.36 -2.29 -14.45
N TRP A 363 -1.49 -1.86 -13.88
CA TRP A 363 -1.56 -1.24 -12.56
C TRP A 363 -0.92 -2.05 -11.44
N SER A 364 -0.98 -3.39 -11.45
CA SER A 364 -0.36 -4.21 -10.40
C SER A 364 1.15 -3.98 -10.39
N SER A 365 1.76 -4.02 -11.58
CA SER A 365 3.18 -3.76 -11.79
C SER A 365 3.54 -2.28 -11.52
N ILE A 366 2.71 -1.32 -11.95
CA ILE A 366 2.93 0.12 -11.71
C ILE A 366 2.79 0.49 -10.23
N SER A 367 1.86 -0.10 -9.51
CA SER A 367 1.63 0.20 -8.09
C SER A 367 2.53 -0.60 -7.14
N SER A 368 3.23 -1.63 -7.63
CA SER A 368 4.08 -2.52 -6.83
C SER A 368 5.24 -1.81 -6.12
N SER A 369 5.81 -0.78 -6.74
CA SER A 369 6.95 -0.02 -6.20
C SER A 369 6.49 1.11 -5.27
N ALA A 370 5.49 1.89 -5.71
CA ALA A 370 4.83 2.90 -4.91
C ALA A 370 3.50 3.32 -5.53
N ASN A 371 2.58 3.79 -4.69
CA ASN A 371 1.35 4.37 -5.18
C ASN A 371 1.64 5.71 -5.88
N LEU A 372 1.45 5.71 -7.20
CA LEU A 372 1.70 6.83 -8.10
C LEU A 372 1.09 8.15 -7.62
N PHE A 373 -0.13 8.06 -7.08
CA PHE A 373 -0.97 9.18 -6.72
C PHE A 373 -0.81 9.61 -5.26
N LEU A 374 -0.04 8.89 -4.43
CA LEU A 374 0.10 9.23 -3.01
C LEU A 374 1.54 9.55 -2.63
N THR A 375 2.49 8.83 -3.22
CA THR A 375 3.89 8.95 -2.84
C THR A 375 4.50 10.22 -3.43
N PRO A 376 5.16 11.07 -2.62
CA PRO A 376 5.79 12.28 -3.12
C PRO A 376 6.79 12.03 -4.24
N TRP A 377 6.91 12.99 -5.17
CA TRP A 377 7.82 12.90 -6.31
C TRP A 377 9.28 12.60 -5.92
N TRP A 378 9.77 13.24 -4.84
CA TRP A 378 11.15 13.04 -4.40
C TRP A 378 11.40 11.58 -3.95
N THR A 379 10.43 10.95 -3.27
CA THR A 379 10.49 9.54 -2.89
C THR A 379 10.52 8.65 -4.14
N GLN A 380 9.65 8.93 -5.13
CA GLN A 380 9.60 8.20 -6.40
C GLN A 380 10.93 8.26 -7.18
N VAL A 381 11.57 9.43 -7.21
CA VAL A 381 12.89 9.59 -7.84
C VAL A 381 13.95 8.73 -7.16
N ILE A 382 13.95 8.66 -5.82
CA ILE A 382 14.93 7.84 -5.07
C ILE A 382 14.70 6.35 -5.30
N MET A 383 13.46 5.89 -5.28
CA MET A 383 13.13 4.48 -5.55
C MET A 383 13.54 4.10 -6.98
N PHE A 384 13.29 4.97 -7.95
CA PHE A 384 13.73 4.75 -9.33
C PHE A 384 15.26 4.78 -9.47
N ALA A 385 15.96 5.70 -8.80
CA ALA A 385 17.42 5.73 -8.79
C ALA A 385 18.02 4.45 -8.17
N ALA A 386 17.41 3.93 -7.11
CA ALA A 386 17.80 2.66 -6.50
C ALA A 386 17.61 1.48 -7.47
N PHE A 387 16.48 1.44 -8.19
CA PHE A 387 16.23 0.46 -9.25
C PHE A 387 17.27 0.56 -10.39
N VAL A 388 17.60 1.76 -10.85
CA VAL A 388 18.63 1.94 -11.89
C VAL A 388 19.99 1.44 -11.38
N CYS A 389 20.35 1.72 -10.14
CA CYS A 389 21.60 1.23 -9.56
C CYS A 389 21.61 -0.31 -9.44
N SER A 390 20.54 -0.94 -8.96
CA SER A 390 20.52 -2.40 -8.80
C SER A 390 20.40 -3.13 -10.14
N ALA A 391 19.39 -2.77 -10.94
CA ALA A 391 19.05 -3.47 -12.16
C ALA A 391 19.96 -3.09 -13.34
N TRP A 392 20.32 -1.81 -13.49
CA TRP A 392 21.06 -1.34 -14.68
C TRP A 392 22.56 -1.17 -14.47
N VAL A 393 23.04 -1.20 -13.22
CA VAL A 393 24.47 -1.11 -12.92
C VAL A 393 24.98 -2.42 -12.31
N LEU A 394 24.42 -2.87 -11.18
CA LEU A 394 24.95 -4.04 -10.47
C LEU A 394 24.72 -5.35 -11.24
N LEU A 395 23.52 -5.60 -11.78
CA LEU A 395 23.26 -6.85 -12.54
C LEU A 395 24.15 -7.00 -13.78
N PRO A 396 24.30 -6.00 -14.67
CA PRO A 396 25.24 -6.12 -15.79
C PRO A 396 26.69 -6.28 -15.31
N ALA A 397 27.09 -5.59 -14.24
CA ALA A 397 28.42 -5.71 -13.67
C ALA A 397 28.70 -7.10 -13.10
N ALA A 398 27.68 -7.84 -12.65
CA ALA A 398 27.81 -9.23 -12.21
C ALA A 398 27.70 -10.24 -13.35
N LYS A 399 26.80 -10.03 -14.32
CA LYS A 399 26.61 -10.98 -15.43
C LYS A 399 27.72 -10.90 -16.49
N PHE A 400 28.17 -9.69 -16.81
CA PHE A 400 29.20 -9.45 -17.84
C PHE A 400 30.55 -9.03 -17.26
N GLY A 401 30.58 -8.62 -15.99
CA GLY A 401 31.81 -8.34 -15.26
C GLY A 401 32.13 -9.44 -14.24
N ASN A 402 33.22 -9.25 -13.50
CA ASN A 402 33.70 -10.21 -12.52
C ASN A 402 33.33 -9.80 -11.08
N LEU A 403 32.11 -9.28 -10.89
CA LEU A 403 31.64 -8.74 -9.60
C LEU A 403 31.09 -9.83 -8.67
N ALA A 404 30.55 -10.92 -9.23
CA ALA A 404 30.08 -12.08 -8.47
C ALA A 404 31.20 -13.13 -8.38
N SER A 405 31.40 -13.74 -7.21
CA SER A 405 32.33 -14.86 -7.04
C SER A 405 31.72 -16.21 -7.43
N TRP A 406 30.40 -16.25 -7.62
CA TRP A 406 29.63 -17.43 -8.00
C TRP A 406 28.53 -16.99 -8.98
N ASP A 407 28.55 -17.55 -10.20
CA ASP A 407 27.81 -17.00 -11.34
C ASP A 407 26.51 -17.74 -11.67
N HIS A 408 26.18 -18.80 -10.92
CA HIS A 408 24.94 -19.55 -11.13
C HIS A 408 23.75 -18.85 -10.44
N GLY A 409 22.53 -18.99 -11.00
CA GLY A 409 21.31 -18.53 -10.37
C GLY A 409 21.33 -17.05 -9.90
N LEU A 410 21.86 -16.14 -10.72
CA LEU A 410 22.15 -14.73 -10.37
C LEU A 410 20.99 -14.03 -9.64
N MET A 411 19.76 -14.29 -10.09
CA MET A 411 18.53 -13.63 -9.67
C MET A 411 17.62 -14.54 -8.79
N SER A 412 18.09 -15.73 -8.41
CA SER A 412 17.31 -16.69 -7.62
C SER A 412 17.36 -16.42 -6.11
N ASN A 413 16.22 -16.63 -5.45
CA ASN A 413 16.06 -16.52 -3.99
C ASN A 413 16.20 -17.87 -3.26
N ARG A 414 16.64 -18.92 -3.94
CA ARG A 414 16.82 -20.27 -3.39
C ARG A 414 18.30 -20.54 -3.08
N ILE A 415 18.55 -21.54 -2.26
CA ILE A 415 19.91 -21.99 -1.92
C ILE A 415 20.36 -23.09 -2.88
N PHE A 416 21.63 -23.04 -3.26
CA PHE A 416 22.26 -23.95 -4.20
C PHE A 416 23.53 -24.57 -3.64
N LEU A 417 23.91 -25.69 -4.25
CA LEU A 417 25.23 -26.32 -4.15
C LEU A 417 26.22 -25.57 -5.05
N ALA A 418 27.52 -25.81 -4.86
CA ALA A 418 28.58 -25.18 -5.66
C ALA A 418 28.39 -25.38 -7.19
N ASN A 419 27.80 -26.50 -7.59
CA ASN A 419 27.49 -26.87 -8.99
C ASN A 419 26.22 -26.23 -9.57
N GLY A 420 25.51 -25.37 -8.81
CA GLY A 420 24.27 -24.73 -9.26
C GLY A 420 23.00 -25.58 -9.08
N THR A 421 23.09 -26.80 -8.55
CA THR A 421 21.91 -27.62 -8.25
C THR A 421 21.26 -27.21 -6.93
N ARG A 422 19.95 -27.45 -6.79
CA ARG A 422 19.20 -27.06 -5.59
C ARG A 422 19.73 -27.79 -4.35
N TYR A 423 19.90 -27.04 -3.26
CA TYR A 423 20.38 -27.61 -2.02
C TYR A 423 19.28 -28.47 -1.33
N PRO A 424 19.55 -29.74 -0.96
CA PRO A 424 18.58 -30.57 -0.25
C PRO A 424 18.46 -30.12 1.21
N LEU A 425 17.49 -29.25 1.50
CA LEU A 425 17.33 -28.67 2.86
C LEU A 425 16.83 -29.68 3.90
N THR A 426 16.08 -30.71 3.47
CA THR A 426 15.50 -31.71 4.38
C THR A 426 16.55 -32.65 4.97
N THR A 427 17.70 -32.85 4.31
CA THR A 427 18.78 -33.72 4.80
C THR A 427 19.69 -33.01 5.82
N LEU A 428 19.60 -31.68 5.93
CA LEU A 428 20.37 -30.87 6.89
C LEU A 428 19.87 -30.95 8.33
N LEU A 429 18.67 -31.49 8.53
CA LEU A 429 18.03 -31.55 9.83
C LEU A 429 18.10 -32.98 10.35
N THR A 430 18.57 -33.14 11.59
CA THR A 430 18.37 -34.38 12.33
C THR A 430 16.89 -34.53 12.73
N PRO A 431 16.43 -35.73 13.11
CA PRO A 431 15.09 -35.92 13.66
C PRO A 431 14.77 -35.01 14.86
N ASP A 432 15.80 -34.59 15.60
CA ASP A 432 15.70 -33.66 16.74
C ASP A 432 15.77 -32.18 16.32
N MET A 433 15.57 -31.86 15.03
CA MET A 433 15.63 -30.51 14.45
C MET A 433 16.95 -29.78 14.71
N GLN A 434 18.06 -30.52 14.79
CA GLN A 434 19.41 -29.97 14.90
C GLN A 434 20.14 -30.00 13.56
N LEU A 435 21.17 -29.18 13.42
CA LEU A 435 22.02 -29.19 12.24
C LEU A 435 22.79 -30.51 12.17
N ASN A 436 22.56 -31.29 11.12
CA ASN A 436 23.37 -32.45 10.80
C ASN A 436 24.69 -31.99 10.18
N GLN A 437 25.76 -32.00 10.97
CA GLN A 437 27.09 -31.54 10.52
C GLN A 437 27.67 -32.45 9.44
N THR A 438 27.47 -33.76 9.49
CA THR A 438 28.02 -34.67 8.47
C THR A 438 27.38 -34.44 7.11
N ALA A 439 26.06 -34.22 7.07
CA ALA A 439 25.36 -33.89 5.82
C ALA A 439 25.78 -32.53 5.27
N LEU A 440 26.07 -31.54 6.13
CA LEU A 440 26.61 -30.24 5.69
C LEU A 440 28.02 -30.38 5.12
N ASP A 441 28.88 -31.18 5.76
CA ASP A 441 30.26 -31.38 5.30
C ASP A 441 30.31 -32.23 4.00
N GLU A 442 29.36 -33.16 3.80
CA GLU A 442 29.20 -33.94 2.56
C GLU A 442 28.66 -33.11 1.38
N HIS A 443 27.67 -32.25 1.64
CA HIS A 443 27.05 -31.41 0.60
C HIS A 443 27.85 -30.12 0.31
N GLY A 444 28.68 -29.67 1.26
CA GLY A 444 29.49 -28.46 1.14
C GLY A 444 28.75 -27.17 1.50
N ASP A 445 29.44 -26.04 1.35
CA ASP A 445 28.92 -24.73 1.74
C ASP A 445 27.71 -24.28 0.89
N LEU A 446 26.81 -23.52 1.53
CA LEU A 446 25.62 -22.94 0.92
C LEU A 446 25.99 -21.81 -0.06
N HIS A 447 25.48 -21.88 -1.28
CA HIS A 447 25.63 -20.83 -2.29
C HIS A 447 24.28 -20.15 -2.59
N VAL A 448 24.31 -18.87 -2.91
CA VAL A 448 23.14 -18.04 -3.23
C VAL A 448 23.45 -17.11 -4.38
N GLY A 449 22.41 -16.72 -5.13
CA GLY A 449 22.56 -15.76 -6.22
C GLY A 449 23.12 -14.41 -5.75
N ALA A 450 23.92 -13.76 -6.60
CA ALA A 450 24.55 -12.48 -6.28
C ALA A 450 23.52 -11.39 -5.90
N GLN A 451 22.37 -11.38 -6.58
CA GLN A 451 21.31 -10.44 -6.26
C GLN A 451 20.76 -10.63 -4.84
N TYR A 452 20.60 -11.87 -4.39
CA TYR A 452 20.12 -12.17 -3.05
C TYR A 452 21.09 -11.66 -1.98
N LEU A 453 22.41 -11.77 -2.22
CA LEU A 453 23.44 -11.21 -1.34
C LEU A 453 23.37 -9.69 -1.25
N TRP A 454 23.15 -9.01 -2.38
CA TRP A 454 22.95 -7.56 -2.39
C TRP A 454 21.68 -7.18 -1.64
N ASN A 455 20.60 -7.94 -1.78
CA ASN A 455 19.38 -7.71 -1.02
C ASN A 455 19.66 -7.77 0.49
N MET A 456 20.39 -8.78 0.97
CA MET A 456 20.81 -8.86 2.37
C MET A 456 21.69 -7.66 2.79
N PHE A 457 22.68 -7.30 1.96
CA PHE A 457 23.59 -6.18 2.24
C PHE A 457 22.84 -4.84 2.38
N PHE A 458 21.94 -4.55 1.43
CA PHE A 458 21.19 -3.30 1.40
C PHE A 458 20.06 -3.27 2.43
N ASP A 459 19.48 -4.41 2.83
CA ASP A 459 18.55 -4.49 3.96
C ASP A 459 19.22 -4.02 5.26
N TYR A 460 20.44 -4.51 5.53
CA TYR A 460 21.19 -4.12 6.72
C TYR A 460 21.62 -2.64 6.67
N ALA A 461 21.96 -2.15 5.47
CA ALA A 461 22.24 -0.73 5.25
C ALA A 461 21.01 0.14 5.47
N ALA A 462 19.83 -0.28 5.00
CA ALA A 462 18.58 0.46 5.19
C ALA A 462 18.22 0.56 6.67
N TYR A 463 18.35 -0.54 7.42
CA TYR A 463 18.03 -0.58 8.84
C TYR A 463 18.89 0.37 9.68
N SER A 464 20.22 0.31 9.53
CA SER A 464 21.15 1.21 10.22
C SER A 464 21.00 2.67 9.76
N SER A 465 20.78 2.88 8.45
CA SER A 465 20.50 4.20 7.89
C SER A 465 19.26 4.83 8.50
N ALA A 466 18.19 4.09 8.74
CA ALA A 466 16.95 4.62 9.32
C ALA A 466 17.19 5.28 10.69
N LEU A 467 17.97 4.65 11.55
CA LEU A 467 18.28 5.15 12.89
C LEU A 467 19.16 6.41 12.82
N VAL A 468 20.24 6.37 12.03
CA VAL A 468 21.18 7.50 11.93
C VAL A 468 20.57 8.69 11.17
N TRP A 469 19.84 8.42 10.09
CA TRP A 469 19.14 9.45 9.30
C TRP A 469 18.29 10.35 10.18
N MET A 470 17.56 9.75 11.11
CA MET A 470 16.66 10.48 11.99
C MET A 470 17.32 11.08 13.21
N ALA A 471 18.37 10.44 13.72
CA ALA A 471 19.25 11.06 14.71
C ALA A 471 19.87 12.37 14.17
N LEU A 472 20.04 12.51 12.84
CA LEU A 472 20.61 13.71 12.22
C LEU A 472 19.54 14.69 11.71
N PHE A 473 18.68 14.25 10.79
CA PHE A 473 17.68 15.09 10.13
C PHE A 473 16.40 15.27 10.98
N GLY A 474 16.02 14.25 11.75
CA GLY A 474 14.85 14.28 12.64
C GLY A 474 15.11 14.92 14.01
N TYR A 475 16.37 15.16 14.38
CA TYR A 475 16.77 15.60 15.72
C TYR A 475 15.98 16.81 16.23
N LYS A 476 15.87 17.87 15.43
CA LYS A 476 15.17 19.11 15.83
C LYS A 476 13.69 18.85 16.13
N GLN A 477 13.05 17.99 15.35
CA GLN A 477 11.64 17.65 15.50
C GLN A 477 11.43 16.75 16.73
N ILE A 478 12.30 15.75 16.93
CA ILE A 478 12.29 14.91 18.13
C ILE A 478 12.54 15.77 19.38
N GLN A 479 13.52 16.67 19.35
CA GLN A 479 13.84 17.56 20.45
C GLN A 479 12.65 18.46 20.81
N ALA A 480 12.00 19.06 19.82
CA ALA A 480 10.80 19.88 20.04
C ALA A 480 9.67 19.07 20.68
N SER A 481 9.40 17.86 20.19
CA SER A 481 8.34 17.02 20.74
C SER A 481 8.67 16.46 22.12
N VAL A 482 9.94 16.14 22.40
CA VAL A 482 10.42 15.74 23.74
C VAL A 482 10.33 16.90 24.72
N GLN A 483 10.68 18.13 24.30
CA GLN A 483 10.50 19.33 25.12
C GLN A 483 9.02 19.55 25.47
N LYS A 484 8.11 19.43 24.49
CA LYS A 484 6.65 19.51 24.73
C LYS A 484 6.17 18.42 25.69
N TYR A 485 6.70 17.20 25.58
CA TYR A 485 6.40 16.10 26.50
C TYR A 485 6.87 16.40 27.93
N MET A 486 8.10 16.87 28.10
CA MET A 486 8.65 17.25 29.41
C MET A 486 7.85 18.40 30.02
N GLN A 487 7.47 19.41 29.24
CA GLN A 487 6.62 20.51 29.68
C GLN A 487 5.27 20.03 30.22
N ARG A 488 4.63 19.02 29.60
CA ARG A 488 3.40 18.41 30.17
C ARG A 488 3.64 17.75 31.50
N ARG A 489 4.72 16.96 31.60
CA ARG A 489 5.02 16.20 32.81
C ARG A 489 5.32 17.11 34.00
N HIS A 490 5.87 18.29 33.74
CA HIS A 490 6.13 19.31 34.77
C HIS A 490 4.94 20.23 35.04
N ALA A 491 3.99 20.36 34.11
CA ALA A 491 2.76 21.11 34.34
C ALA A 491 1.84 20.37 35.33
N LYS A 492 1.52 21.00 36.46
CA LYS A 492 0.63 20.43 37.50
C LYS A 492 -0.85 20.34 37.09
N ASP A 493 -1.23 20.91 35.94
CA ASP A 493 -2.62 21.11 35.53
C ASP A 493 -3.31 19.91 34.85
N GLY A 494 -2.64 18.79 34.60
CA GLY A 494 -3.31 17.64 33.95
C GLY A 494 -3.87 17.94 32.55
N ARG A 495 -3.33 18.95 31.85
CA ARG A 495 -3.78 19.38 30.51
C ARG A 495 -3.74 18.23 29.51
N LYS A 496 -4.79 18.12 28.68
CA LYS A 496 -4.88 17.12 27.60
C LYS A 496 -3.75 17.31 26.58
N VAL A 497 -3.36 16.26 25.85
CA VAL A 497 -2.33 16.37 24.81
C VAL A 497 -2.75 17.36 23.73
N THR A 498 -4.05 17.37 23.40
CA THR A 498 -4.68 18.28 22.44
C THR A 498 -4.68 19.76 22.87
N GLU A 499 -4.44 20.06 24.15
CA GLU A 499 -4.40 21.45 24.65
C GLU A 499 -3.05 22.13 24.41
N GLN A 500 -2.03 21.37 24.04
CA GLN A 500 -0.71 21.90 23.72
C GLN A 500 -0.60 22.51 22.33
N TYR A 501 -1.49 22.10 21.43
CA TYR A 501 -1.52 22.57 20.06
C TYR A 501 -2.73 23.48 19.90
N ASN A 502 -2.50 24.67 19.32
CA ASN A 502 -3.51 25.71 19.15
C ASN A 502 -4.14 25.70 17.76
N ASP A 503 -3.89 24.66 16.97
CA ASP A 503 -4.51 24.47 15.67
C ASP A 503 -5.97 24.02 15.81
N GLN A 504 -6.76 24.35 14.78
CA GLN A 504 -8.19 24.10 14.77
C GLN A 504 -8.54 22.60 14.91
N LEU A 505 -7.74 21.69 14.37
CA LEU A 505 -8.01 20.25 14.43
C LEU A 505 -7.88 19.71 15.85
N ASN A 506 -6.83 20.12 16.56
CA ASN A 506 -6.68 19.78 17.97
C ASN A 506 -7.74 20.45 18.85
N ILE A 507 -8.13 21.70 18.56
CA ILE A 507 -9.21 22.40 19.29
C ILE A 507 -10.53 21.61 19.21
N LEU A 508 -10.93 21.16 18.02
CA LEU A 508 -12.14 20.36 17.84
C LEU A 508 -12.06 19.02 18.60
N GLN A 509 -10.88 18.40 18.62
CA GLN A 509 -10.65 17.14 19.32
C GLN A 509 -10.70 17.25 20.86
N ARG A 510 -10.54 18.43 21.46
CA ARG A 510 -10.62 18.63 22.93
C ARG A 510 -11.96 18.23 23.53
N LYS A 511 -13.04 18.27 22.75
CA LYS A 511 -14.40 17.86 23.16
C LYS A 511 -14.50 16.35 23.43
N TYR A 512 -13.62 15.54 22.85
CA TYR A 512 -13.59 14.10 23.06
C TYR A 512 -12.66 13.72 24.20
N ASP A 513 -12.97 12.60 24.83
CA ASP A 513 -12.06 11.99 25.79
C ASP A 513 -10.91 11.30 25.06
N GLU A 514 -9.70 11.58 25.52
CA GLU A 514 -8.52 10.83 25.09
C GLU A 514 -8.58 9.37 25.59
N ILE A 515 -7.79 8.50 24.96
CA ILE A 515 -7.67 7.10 25.37
C ILE A 515 -6.77 7.07 26.60
N PRO A 516 -7.22 6.54 27.75
CA PRO A 516 -6.37 6.38 28.91
C PRO A 516 -5.16 5.50 28.60
N PHE A 517 -3.98 5.86 29.10
CA PHE A 517 -2.76 5.07 28.89
C PHE A 517 -2.91 3.61 29.36
N TRP A 518 -3.69 3.37 30.41
CA TRP A 518 -3.91 2.03 30.94
C TRP A 518 -4.60 1.07 29.95
N TRP A 519 -5.34 1.57 28.94
CA TRP A 519 -5.93 0.70 27.90
C TRP A 519 -4.85 0.04 27.07
N PHE A 520 -3.82 0.80 26.68
CA PHE A 520 -2.65 0.29 25.98
C PHE A 520 -1.80 -0.61 26.87
N ALA A 521 -1.64 -0.24 28.15
CA ALA A 521 -0.91 -1.06 29.11
C ALA A 521 -1.61 -2.41 29.36
N ALA A 522 -2.95 -2.41 29.49
CA ALA A 522 -3.73 -3.63 29.62
C ALA A 522 -3.62 -4.52 28.38
N LEU A 523 -3.72 -3.92 27.18
CA LEU A 523 -3.55 -4.65 25.91
C LEU A 523 -2.15 -5.28 25.82
N PHE A 524 -1.11 -4.54 26.19
CA PHE A 524 0.26 -5.06 26.26
C PHE A 524 0.38 -6.20 27.27
N LEU A 525 -0.11 -6.02 28.50
CA LEU A 525 -0.02 -7.04 29.55
C LEU A 525 -0.74 -8.34 29.17
N VAL A 526 -1.92 -8.24 28.53
CA VAL A 526 -2.65 -9.42 28.04
C VAL A 526 -1.84 -10.14 26.96
N SER A 527 -1.31 -9.41 25.97
CA SER A 527 -0.48 -10.01 24.93
C SER A 527 0.82 -10.62 25.47
N LEU A 528 1.45 -9.97 26.44
CA LEU A 528 2.66 -10.43 27.12
C LEU A 528 2.40 -11.71 27.91
N LEU A 529 1.29 -11.79 28.64
CA LEU A 529 0.91 -12.99 29.39
C LEU A 529 0.63 -14.18 28.46
N ILE A 530 -0.10 -13.96 27.36
CA ILE A 530 -0.35 -14.99 26.35
C ILE A 530 0.98 -15.52 25.79
N MET A 531 1.89 -14.64 25.39
CA MET A 531 3.18 -15.04 24.81
C MET A 531 4.08 -15.77 25.80
N ILE A 532 4.15 -15.32 27.05
CA ILE A 532 4.95 -15.99 28.08
C ILE A 532 4.41 -17.39 28.36
N ILE A 533 3.09 -17.57 28.42
CA ILE A 533 2.49 -18.90 28.64
C ILE A 533 2.81 -19.82 27.45
N ILE A 534 2.61 -19.34 26.22
CA ILE A 534 2.88 -20.11 25.01
C ILE A 534 4.37 -20.51 24.92
N SER A 535 5.30 -19.58 25.20
CA SER A 535 6.73 -19.85 25.12
C SER A 535 7.24 -20.69 26.29
N ALA A 536 6.70 -20.53 27.50
CA ALA A 536 7.09 -21.31 28.68
C ALA A 536 6.64 -22.77 28.59
N LEU A 537 5.50 -23.04 27.94
CA LEU A 537 5.02 -24.40 27.66
C LEU A 537 5.74 -25.06 26.49
N GLY A 538 6.68 -24.38 25.81
CA GLY A 538 7.40 -24.91 24.66
C GLY A 538 6.51 -25.17 23.44
N LEU A 539 5.35 -24.50 23.36
CA LEU A 539 4.37 -24.69 22.28
C LEU A 539 4.71 -23.90 21.01
N LEU A 540 5.82 -23.14 21.04
CA LEU A 540 6.27 -22.26 19.97
C LEU A 540 7.80 -22.36 19.86
N PHE A 541 8.31 -22.19 18.64
CA PHE A 541 9.69 -22.50 18.26
C PHE A 541 10.77 -21.52 18.80
N ILE A 542 10.53 -20.82 19.92
CA ILE A 542 11.45 -19.80 20.46
C ILE A 542 11.62 -19.89 21.99
N PRO A 543 12.82 -19.57 22.52
CA PRO A 543 13.01 -19.40 23.96
C PRO A 543 12.37 -18.10 24.49
N THR A 544 11.81 -18.15 25.71
CA THR A 544 11.12 -17.00 26.35
C THR A 544 11.98 -15.74 26.47
N TRP A 545 13.29 -15.84 26.68
CA TRP A 545 14.14 -14.66 26.82
C TRP A 545 14.28 -13.87 25.50
N THR A 546 14.23 -14.55 24.35
CA THR A 546 14.31 -13.90 23.04
C THR A 546 13.10 -13.01 22.79
N TYR A 547 11.92 -13.38 23.31
CA TYR A 547 10.71 -12.57 23.24
C TYR A 547 10.89 -11.17 23.85
N PHE A 548 11.53 -11.06 25.02
CA PHE A 548 11.79 -9.77 25.65
C PHE A 548 12.73 -8.88 24.82
N VAL A 549 13.72 -9.48 24.16
CA VAL A 549 14.60 -8.77 23.23
C VAL A 549 13.82 -8.30 22.00
N GLY A 550 12.93 -9.13 21.45
CA GLY A 550 12.06 -8.77 20.33
C GLY A 550 11.12 -7.60 20.65
N ILE A 551 10.55 -7.59 21.86
CA ILE A 551 9.78 -6.45 22.36
C ILE A 551 10.66 -5.21 22.46
N ALA A 552 11.80 -5.29 23.16
CA ALA A 552 12.67 -4.13 23.38
C ALA A 552 13.15 -3.51 22.07
N THR A 553 13.56 -4.32 21.10
CA THR A 553 13.97 -3.86 19.76
C THR A 553 12.82 -3.17 19.02
N GLY A 554 11.65 -3.79 18.97
CA GLY A 554 10.47 -3.17 18.35
C GLY A 554 10.13 -1.81 18.98
N ALA A 555 10.17 -1.69 20.31
CA ALA A 555 9.86 -0.44 21.01
C ALA A 555 10.83 0.71 20.65
N ILE A 556 12.11 0.40 20.44
CA ILE A 556 13.13 1.38 20.02
C ILE A 556 12.89 1.85 18.58
N ILE A 557 12.45 0.96 17.70
CA ILE A 557 12.35 1.19 16.25
C ILE A 557 11.03 1.86 15.85
N VAL A 558 9.95 1.69 16.64
CA VAL A 558 8.61 2.18 16.28
C VAL A 558 8.54 3.68 16.08
N VAL A 559 9.09 4.48 17.01
CA VAL A 559 9.07 5.94 16.86
C VAL A 559 9.89 6.34 15.63
N PRO A 560 11.11 5.80 15.47
CA PRO A 560 11.90 6.02 14.28
C PRO A 560 11.14 5.81 12.96
N LEU A 561 10.73 4.59 12.71
CA LEU A 561 10.16 4.26 11.42
C LEU A 561 8.78 4.88 11.24
N GLY A 562 8.06 5.15 12.34
CA GLY A 562 6.79 5.88 12.34
C GLY A 562 6.94 7.27 11.75
N TRP A 563 8.01 7.97 12.13
CA TRP A 563 8.34 9.28 11.61
C TRP A 563 8.66 9.24 10.11
N LEU A 564 9.48 8.27 9.67
CA LEU A 564 9.81 8.09 8.26
C LEU A 564 8.55 7.83 7.43
N TYR A 565 7.68 6.93 7.89
CA TYR A 565 6.43 6.60 7.22
C TYR A 565 5.49 7.81 7.13
N ALA A 566 5.31 8.55 8.23
CA ALA A 566 4.44 9.72 8.29
C ALA A 566 4.81 10.82 7.29
N LEU A 567 6.12 10.99 6.99
CA LEU A 567 6.64 12.01 6.07
C LEU A 567 6.80 11.56 4.62
N SER A 568 7.07 10.28 4.38
CA SER A 568 7.48 9.79 3.04
C SER A 568 6.49 8.83 2.40
N ASN A 569 5.49 8.34 3.16
CA ASN A 569 4.59 7.25 2.76
C ASN A 569 5.34 5.95 2.41
N PHE A 570 6.56 5.76 2.93
CA PHE A 570 7.41 4.61 2.67
C PHE A 570 7.51 3.72 3.90
N GLN A 571 7.11 2.46 3.76
CA GLN A 571 7.18 1.45 4.82
C GLN A 571 8.47 0.63 4.67
N LEU A 572 9.35 0.72 5.67
CA LEU A 572 10.59 -0.04 5.69
C LEU A 572 10.34 -1.50 6.09
N ALA A 573 10.90 -2.44 5.33
CA ALA A 573 10.90 -3.85 5.69
C ALA A 573 12.03 -4.16 6.70
N ILE A 574 11.72 -4.91 7.77
CA ILE A 574 12.67 -5.19 8.89
C ILE A 574 12.91 -6.70 9.10
N GLY A 575 12.20 -7.56 8.36
CA GLY A 575 12.14 -9.00 8.61
C GLY A 575 13.51 -9.67 8.67
N SER A 576 14.37 -9.43 7.68
CA SER A 576 15.70 -10.06 7.56
C SER A 576 16.64 -9.71 8.71
N THR A 577 16.66 -8.46 9.17
CA THR A 577 17.48 -8.02 10.31
C THR A 577 17.01 -8.63 11.63
N ASN A 578 15.70 -8.77 11.82
CA ASN A 578 15.15 -9.43 13.02
C ASN A 578 15.54 -10.92 13.05
N GLU A 579 15.43 -11.61 11.91
CA GLU A 579 15.83 -13.02 11.81
C GLU A 579 17.35 -13.21 11.98
N LEU A 580 18.17 -12.27 11.49
CA LEU A 580 19.62 -12.24 11.76
C LEU A 580 19.90 -12.10 13.26
N LEU A 581 19.25 -11.15 13.94
CA LEU A 581 19.44 -10.92 15.36
C LEU A 581 19.07 -12.17 16.17
N TYR A 582 17.97 -12.81 15.81
CA TYR A 582 17.58 -14.11 16.38
C TYR A 582 18.61 -15.20 16.13
N GLY A 583 19.11 -15.31 14.90
CA GLY A 583 20.16 -16.25 14.54
C GLY A 583 21.44 -16.10 15.37
N LEU A 584 21.87 -14.86 15.63
CA LEU A 584 23.01 -14.56 16.50
C LEU A 584 22.76 -14.98 17.95
N MET A 585 21.57 -14.68 18.45
CA MET A 585 21.14 -15.01 19.81
C MET A 585 21.10 -16.52 20.04
N ILE A 586 20.41 -17.27 19.18
CA ILE A 586 20.22 -18.70 19.37
C ILE A 586 21.50 -19.51 19.12
N ASN A 587 22.39 -19.06 18.23
CA ASN A 587 23.68 -19.70 18.02
C ASN A 587 24.70 -19.40 19.13
N SER A 588 24.42 -18.43 20.01
CA SER A 588 25.25 -18.17 21.19
C SER A 588 24.92 -19.06 22.39
N VAL A 589 23.75 -19.71 22.38
CA VAL A 589 23.25 -20.56 23.45
C VAL A 589 23.14 -22.00 22.95
N SER A 590 23.50 -22.98 23.78
CA SER A 590 23.27 -24.39 23.47
C SER A 590 21.77 -24.70 23.60
N GLY A 591 21.10 -25.12 22.51
CA GLY A 591 19.67 -25.45 22.57
C GLY A 591 18.97 -25.52 21.21
N TRP A 592 17.65 -25.32 21.23
CA TRP A 592 16.68 -25.47 20.14
C TRP A 592 17.03 -24.61 18.90
N LYS A 593 17.43 -25.25 17.79
CA LYS A 593 17.77 -24.58 16.52
C LYS A 593 16.74 -24.84 15.41
N ASN A 594 15.46 -24.73 15.76
CA ASN A 594 14.40 -24.91 14.77
C ASN A 594 14.38 -23.69 13.82
N PRO A 595 14.48 -23.87 12.49
CA PRO A 595 14.38 -22.79 11.51
C PRO A 595 13.09 -21.96 11.62
N CYS A 596 11.99 -22.56 12.10
CA CYS A 596 10.74 -21.86 12.42
C CYS A 596 10.89 -20.80 13.51
N GLY A 597 11.92 -20.90 14.35
CA GLY A 597 12.23 -19.92 15.38
C GLY A 597 12.57 -18.54 14.81
N ALA A 598 13.27 -18.47 13.67
CA ALA A 598 13.59 -17.20 13.00
C ALA A 598 12.31 -16.48 12.58
N SER A 599 11.44 -17.13 11.81
CA SER A 599 10.20 -16.50 11.35
C SER A 599 9.22 -16.24 12.50
N THR A 600 9.28 -17.01 13.59
CA THR A 600 8.51 -16.72 14.81
C THR A 600 9.00 -15.42 15.48
N TYR A 601 10.30 -15.27 15.66
CA TYR A 601 10.89 -14.02 16.19
C TYR A 601 10.65 -12.84 15.26
N GLY A 602 10.83 -13.05 13.95
CA GLY A 602 10.57 -12.08 12.90
C GLY A 602 9.11 -11.61 12.90
N ALA A 603 8.15 -12.53 13.11
CA ALA A 603 6.74 -12.19 13.28
C ALA A 603 6.50 -11.37 14.55
N ILE A 604 7.10 -11.73 15.70
CA ILE A 604 6.94 -10.96 16.95
C ILE A 604 7.49 -9.54 16.82
N ALA A 605 8.76 -9.39 16.42
CA ALA A 605 9.42 -8.09 16.35
C ALA A 605 8.92 -7.25 15.15
N GLY A 606 8.66 -7.90 14.01
CA GLY A 606 8.21 -7.26 12.79
C GLY A 606 6.74 -6.84 12.83
N ASP A 607 5.82 -7.73 13.25
CA ASP A 607 4.39 -7.41 13.31
C ASP A 607 4.13 -6.30 14.35
N ALA A 608 4.90 -6.25 15.44
CA ALA A 608 4.82 -5.17 16.41
C ALA A 608 5.02 -3.79 15.76
N TRP A 609 5.97 -3.67 14.82
CA TRP A 609 6.18 -2.43 14.05
C TRP A 609 5.04 -2.19 13.03
N TYR A 610 4.76 -3.16 12.17
CA TYR A 610 3.80 -2.98 11.08
C TYR A 610 2.38 -2.67 11.59
N ARG A 611 1.95 -3.33 12.67
CA ARG A 611 0.64 -3.07 13.30
C ARG A 611 0.61 -1.74 14.02
N ALA A 612 1.71 -1.32 14.66
CA ALA A 612 1.79 0.01 15.25
C ALA A 612 1.61 1.09 14.17
N GLN A 613 2.25 0.94 13.01
CA GLN A 613 2.15 1.88 11.89
C GLN A 613 0.71 2.02 11.37
N LEU A 614 0.05 0.89 11.06
CA LEU A 614 -1.33 0.89 10.57
C LEU A 614 -2.29 1.47 11.62
N ASN A 615 -2.09 1.11 12.90
CA ASN A 615 -2.89 1.64 14.00
C ASN A 615 -2.73 3.17 14.15
N LEU A 616 -1.51 3.70 14.02
CA LEU A 616 -1.26 5.15 14.04
C LEU A 616 -1.92 5.87 12.85
N GLN A 617 -1.90 5.25 11.67
CA GLN A 617 -2.56 5.79 10.48
C GLN A 617 -4.08 5.91 10.69
N ASP A 618 -4.71 4.88 11.24
CA ASP A 618 -6.14 4.89 11.57
C ASP A 618 -6.48 5.93 12.64
N MET A 619 -5.63 6.08 13.66
CA MET A 619 -5.79 7.14 14.65
C MET A 619 -5.63 8.54 14.03
N LYS A 620 -4.75 8.71 13.04
CA LYS A 620 -4.65 9.96 12.28
C LYS A 620 -5.91 10.22 11.47
N ILE A 621 -6.49 9.22 10.81
CA ILE A 621 -7.79 9.34 10.12
C ILE A 621 -8.87 9.76 11.12
N GLY A 622 -8.93 9.12 12.29
CA GLY A 622 -9.84 9.48 13.36
C GLY A 622 -9.67 10.93 13.84
N HIS A 623 -8.42 11.39 13.98
CA HIS A 623 -8.11 12.78 14.33
C HIS A 623 -8.57 13.77 13.24
N LEU A 624 -8.29 13.48 11.96
CA LEU A 624 -8.69 14.30 10.83
C LEU A 624 -10.22 14.34 10.62
N MET A 625 -10.93 13.24 10.90
CA MET A 625 -12.39 13.13 10.79
C MET A 625 -13.13 13.44 12.10
N LYS A 626 -12.42 13.89 13.15
CA LYS A 626 -12.97 14.24 14.47
C LYS A 626 -13.80 13.13 15.11
N ILE A 627 -13.30 11.91 15.04
CA ILE A 627 -13.92 10.74 15.66
C ILE A 627 -13.44 10.63 17.11
N PRO A 628 -14.31 10.22 18.05
CA PRO A 628 -13.89 9.95 19.42
C PRO A 628 -12.72 8.95 19.45
N PRO A 629 -11.56 9.29 20.04
CA PRO A 629 -10.40 8.42 20.05
C PRO A 629 -10.69 7.03 20.66
N LYS A 630 -11.49 6.97 21.73
CA LYS A 630 -11.91 5.72 22.37
C LYS A 630 -12.65 4.78 21.41
N ALA A 631 -13.47 5.33 20.51
CA ALA A 631 -14.19 4.54 19.51
C ALA A 631 -13.23 3.99 18.44
N VAL A 632 -12.25 4.79 18.00
CA VAL A 632 -11.21 4.33 17.06
C VAL A 632 -10.43 3.15 17.62
N PHE A 633 -9.98 3.24 18.88
CA PHE A 633 -9.26 2.15 19.53
C PHE A 633 -10.10 0.88 19.67
N PHE A 634 -11.37 1.02 20.07
CA PHE A 634 -12.30 -0.10 20.11
C PHE A 634 -12.48 -0.74 18.72
N SER A 635 -12.66 0.07 17.68
CA SER A 635 -12.83 -0.40 16.30
C SER A 635 -11.63 -1.17 15.78
N GLN A 636 -10.41 -0.77 16.12
CA GLN A 636 -9.19 -1.46 15.76
C GLN A 636 -9.12 -2.86 16.39
N ILE A 637 -9.37 -2.95 17.71
CA ILE A 637 -9.39 -4.22 18.44
C ILE A 637 -10.50 -5.13 17.91
N PHE A 638 -11.70 -4.59 17.75
CA PHE A 638 -12.86 -5.34 17.28
C PHE A 638 -12.64 -5.94 15.89
N GLY A 639 -12.07 -5.17 14.95
CA GLY A 639 -11.70 -5.68 13.63
C GLY A 639 -10.67 -6.82 13.71
N SER A 640 -9.62 -6.66 14.51
CA SER A 640 -8.58 -7.70 14.68
C SER A 640 -9.12 -8.98 15.32
N LEU A 641 -10.07 -8.87 16.26
CA LEU A 641 -10.67 -10.01 16.94
C LEU A 641 -11.49 -10.89 15.99
N ILE A 642 -12.09 -10.29 14.96
CA ILE A 642 -12.83 -11.01 13.91
C ILE A 642 -11.87 -11.55 12.84
N GLY A 643 -10.92 -10.73 12.40
CA GLY A 643 -10.01 -11.07 11.30
C GLY A 643 -9.09 -12.24 11.60
N ILE A 644 -8.44 -12.24 12.76
CA ILE A 644 -7.37 -13.20 13.08
C ILE A 644 -7.84 -14.67 13.14
N PRO A 645 -8.99 -15.00 13.75
CA PRO A 645 -9.53 -16.36 13.66
C PRO A 645 -9.83 -16.80 12.23
N ILE A 646 -10.27 -15.88 11.36
CA ILE A 646 -10.54 -16.17 9.94
C ILE A 646 -9.22 -16.39 9.20
N ASP A 647 -8.19 -15.57 9.46
CA ASP A 647 -6.86 -15.78 8.91
C ASP A 647 -6.33 -17.19 9.25
N TYR A 648 -6.45 -17.61 10.52
CA TYR A 648 -6.09 -18.97 10.91
C TYR A 648 -6.92 -20.04 10.19
N GLY A 649 -8.23 -19.84 10.06
CA GLY A 649 -9.11 -20.73 9.30
C GLY A 649 -8.66 -20.88 7.84
N VAL A 650 -8.21 -19.80 7.20
CA VAL A 650 -7.67 -19.79 5.84
C VAL A 650 -6.36 -20.56 5.77
N ILE A 651 -5.44 -20.33 6.72
CA ILE A 651 -4.17 -21.08 6.80
C ILE A 651 -4.47 -22.58 6.85
N ARG A 652 -5.40 -23.00 7.71
CA ARG A 652 -5.79 -24.41 7.81
C ARG A 652 -6.39 -24.93 6.50
N TRP A 653 -7.32 -24.18 5.92
CA TRP A 653 -7.95 -24.56 4.65
C TRP A 653 -6.93 -24.71 3.51
N VAL A 654 -5.97 -23.80 3.39
CA VAL A 654 -4.91 -23.87 2.37
C VAL A 654 -4.02 -25.08 2.60
N LEU A 655 -3.57 -25.32 3.84
CA LEU A 655 -2.72 -26.47 4.16
C LEU A 655 -3.46 -27.79 3.94
N ASP A 656 -4.75 -27.90 4.25
CA ASP A 656 -5.53 -29.12 4.02
C ASP A 656 -5.79 -29.42 2.54
N THR A 657 -6.03 -28.38 1.74
CA THR A 657 -6.50 -28.56 0.35
C THR A 657 -5.41 -28.42 -0.70
N LYS A 658 -4.32 -27.69 -0.40
CA LYS A 658 -3.26 -27.34 -1.36
C LYS A 658 -1.86 -27.77 -0.92
N PHE A 659 -1.74 -28.62 0.11
CA PHE A 659 -0.46 -29.13 0.62
C PHE A 659 0.50 -29.55 -0.50
N ASP A 660 0.07 -30.48 -1.35
CA ASP A 660 0.90 -31.09 -2.39
C ASP A 660 1.47 -30.07 -3.39
N TYR A 661 0.71 -29.00 -3.68
CA TYR A 661 1.13 -27.96 -4.61
C TYR A 661 2.17 -27.03 -3.98
N ILE A 662 1.93 -26.62 -2.73
CA ILE A 662 2.80 -25.69 -2.01
C ILE A 662 4.11 -26.39 -1.60
N ALA A 663 4.05 -27.68 -1.26
CA ALA A 663 5.22 -28.51 -1.00
C ALA A 663 6.04 -28.82 -2.28
N GLY A 664 5.47 -28.55 -3.47
CA GLY A 664 6.11 -28.85 -4.75
C GLY A 664 6.11 -30.33 -5.11
N LEU A 665 5.30 -31.16 -4.44
CA LEU A 665 5.09 -32.58 -4.76
C LEU A 665 4.28 -32.75 -6.06
N LYS A 666 3.36 -31.82 -6.32
CA LYS A 666 2.58 -31.75 -7.56
C LYS A 666 2.79 -30.39 -8.20
N GLN A 667 3.02 -30.37 -9.51
CA GLN A 667 3.03 -29.13 -10.27
C GLN A 667 1.59 -28.60 -10.34
N ASP A 668 1.38 -27.40 -9.81
CA ASP A 668 0.08 -26.74 -9.88
C ASP A 668 -0.27 -26.48 -11.36
N PRO A 669 -1.38 -27.02 -11.89
CA PRO A 669 -1.79 -26.78 -13.28
C PRO A 669 -2.03 -25.29 -13.56
N THR A 670 -2.22 -24.47 -12.52
CA THR A 670 -2.42 -23.02 -12.62
C THR A 670 -1.16 -22.19 -12.39
N HIS A 671 -0.09 -22.78 -11.84
CA HIS A 671 1.13 -22.08 -11.39
C HIS A 671 0.87 -20.89 -10.45
N GLN A 672 -0.27 -20.87 -9.75
CA GLN A 672 -0.63 -19.78 -8.84
C GLN A 672 -0.28 -20.11 -7.39
N TRP A 673 -0.22 -21.38 -7.02
CA TRP A 673 0.06 -21.85 -5.67
C TRP A 673 1.53 -22.29 -5.57
N THR A 674 2.42 -21.34 -5.32
CA THR A 674 3.87 -21.58 -5.30
C THR A 674 4.51 -21.55 -3.92
N GLY A 675 3.86 -20.96 -2.91
CA GLY A 675 4.44 -20.84 -1.56
C GLY A 675 5.77 -20.07 -1.53
N GLN A 676 6.03 -19.20 -2.50
CA GLN A 676 7.35 -18.57 -2.69
C GLN A 676 7.83 -17.82 -1.43
N GLN A 677 6.93 -17.12 -0.73
CA GLN A 677 7.26 -16.44 0.52
C GLN A 677 7.68 -17.42 1.62
N LEU A 678 6.97 -18.55 1.78
CA LEU A 678 7.33 -19.59 2.76
C LEU A 678 8.70 -20.20 2.45
N ALA A 679 8.99 -20.44 1.18
CA ALA A 679 10.30 -20.95 0.75
C ALA A 679 11.44 -19.94 1.02
N SER A 680 11.19 -18.65 0.82
CA SER A 680 12.16 -17.59 1.16
C SER A 680 12.38 -17.47 2.68
N SER A 681 11.32 -17.57 3.48
CA SER A 681 11.43 -17.59 4.95
C SER A 681 12.17 -18.83 5.46
N LEU A 682 11.92 -20.01 4.87
CA LEU A 682 12.66 -21.22 5.19
C LEU A 682 14.16 -21.06 4.87
N THR A 683 14.48 -20.47 3.71
CA THR A 683 15.85 -20.19 3.29
C THR A 683 16.59 -19.31 4.31
N LEU A 684 15.95 -18.23 4.76
CA LEU A 684 16.50 -17.35 5.80
C LEU A 684 16.65 -18.08 7.15
N GLY A 685 15.64 -18.86 7.55
CA GLY A 685 15.67 -19.66 8.78
C GLY A 685 16.83 -20.65 8.80
N VAL A 686 17.07 -21.37 7.71
CA VAL A 686 18.21 -22.30 7.59
C VAL A 686 19.55 -21.56 7.67
N GLN A 687 19.69 -20.43 6.96
CA GLN A 687 20.93 -19.66 6.96
C GLN A 687 21.27 -19.08 8.35
N TYR A 688 20.33 -18.37 8.98
CA TYR A 688 20.61 -17.67 10.23
C TYR A 688 20.46 -18.54 11.48
N VAL A 689 19.57 -19.54 11.49
CA VAL A 689 19.35 -20.37 12.69
C VAL A 689 20.17 -21.64 12.64
N LEU A 690 20.10 -22.38 11.53
CA LEU A 690 20.70 -23.70 11.44
C LEU A 690 22.22 -23.61 11.25
N VAL A 691 22.69 -22.89 10.23
CA VAL A 691 24.13 -22.67 9.98
C VAL A 691 24.71 -21.64 10.95
N GLY A 692 23.99 -20.55 11.15
CA GLY A 692 24.34 -19.50 12.09
C GLY A 692 25.17 -18.37 11.48
N PRO A 693 24.94 -17.10 11.88
CA PRO A 693 25.51 -15.97 11.14
C PRO A 693 27.03 -15.86 11.28
N ARG A 694 27.61 -16.35 12.38
CA ARG A 694 29.06 -16.36 12.58
C ARG A 694 29.78 -17.24 11.55
N ARG A 695 29.27 -18.45 11.30
CA ARG A 695 29.84 -19.36 10.29
C ARG A 695 29.53 -18.86 8.88
N LEU A 696 28.29 -18.39 8.66
CA LEU A 696 27.85 -17.85 7.38
C LEU A 696 28.74 -16.68 6.93
N PHE A 697 28.94 -15.65 7.76
CA PHE A 697 29.74 -14.46 7.40
C PHE A 697 31.25 -14.70 7.31
N GLN A 698 31.75 -15.86 7.73
CA GLN A 698 33.15 -16.25 7.51
C GLN A 698 33.37 -16.79 6.09
N GLN A 699 32.32 -17.27 5.42
CA GLN A 699 32.39 -17.69 4.02
C GLN A 699 32.69 -16.48 3.13
N GLN A 700 33.53 -16.66 2.11
CA GLN A 700 33.97 -15.56 1.23
C GLN A 700 32.79 -14.85 0.55
N LEU A 701 31.76 -15.61 0.20
CA LEU A 701 30.54 -15.11 -0.45
C LEU A 701 29.77 -14.12 0.44
N PHE A 702 29.63 -14.41 1.73
CA PHE A 702 28.82 -13.62 2.66
C PHE A 702 29.63 -12.61 3.48
N LYS A 703 30.97 -12.66 3.42
CA LYS A 703 31.88 -11.76 4.16
C LYS A 703 31.59 -10.26 3.95
N PRO A 704 31.18 -9.77 2.76
CA PRO A 704 30.83 -8.37 2.57
C PRO A 704 29.51 -7.94 3.24
N VAL A 705 28.60 -8.88 3.50
CA VAL A 705 27.20 -8.58 3.89
C VAL A 705 27.12 -7.75 5.18
N PRO A 706 27.85 -8.07 6.28
CA PRO A 706 27.78 -7.28 7.51
C PRO A 706 28.28 -5.84 7.39
N TYR A 707 29.13 -5.54 6.40
CA TYR A 707 29.57 -4.16 6.14
C TYR A 707 28.43 -3.26 5.68
N GLY A 708 27.28 -3.82 5.28
CA GLY A 708 26.05 -3.08 5.03
C GLY A 708 25.65 -2.20 6.21
N PHE A 709 25.79 -2.67 7.46
CA PHE A 709 25.50 -1.87 8.65
C PHE A 709 26.40 -0.63 8.77
N LEU A 710 27.67 -0.73 8.38
CA LEU A 710 28.60 0.40 8.38
C LEU A 710 28.26 1.40 7.27
N VAL A 711 27.97 0.92 6.07
CA VAL A 711 27.56 1.77 4.94
C VAL A 711 26.27 2.52 5.27
N GLY A 712 25.29 1.82 5.84
CA GLY A 712 24.04 2.42 6.29
C GLY A 712 24.22 3.44 7.41
N ALA A 713 25.16 3.24 8.33
CA ALA A 713 25.46 4.23 9.37
C ALA A 713 26.21 5.46 8.82
N LEU A 714 27.13 5.29 7.87
CA LEU A 714 27.98 6.37 7.36
C LEU A 714 27.30 7.21 6.27
N ALA A 715 26.50 6.62 5.40
CA ALA A 715 25.88 7.33 4.27
C ALA A 715 24.98 8.52 4.70
N PRO A 716 24.10 8.41 5.72
CA PRO A 716 23.34 9.54 6.24
C PRO A 716 24.24 10.66 6.80
N VAL A 717 25.35 10.30 7.45
CA VAL A 717 26.31 11.28 8.02
C VAL A 717 26.97 12.07 6.90
N LEU A 718 27.46 11.38 5.88
CA LEU A 718 28.06 12.01 4.70
C LEU A 718 27.07 12.96 4.02
N LEU A 719 25.83 12.52 3.84
CA LEU A 719 24.80 13.36 3.24
C LEU A 719 24.42 14.55 4.13
N PHE A 720 24.38 14.38 5.45
CA PHE A 720 24.12 15.47 6.38
C PHE A 720 25.22 16.54 6.34
N VAL A 721 26.49 16.12 6.30
CA VAL A 721 27.63 17.03 6.12
C VAL A 721 27.53 17.76 4.78
N LEU A 722 27.20 17.04 3.72
CA LEU A 722 27.03 17.62 2.39
C LEU A 722 25.85 18.60 2.34
N HIS A 723 24.75 18.30 3.02
CA HIS A 723 23.59 19.17 3.16
C HIS A 723 23.95 20.48 3.89
N LYS A 724 24.77 20.40 4.95
CA LYS A 724 25.24 21.57 5.69
C LYS A 724 26.20 22.41 4.86
N ARG A 725 27.04 21.79 4.02
CA ARG A 725 27.99 22.48 3.13
C ARG A 725 27.32 23.08 1.90
N PHE A 726 26.27 22.44 1.36
CA PHE A 726 25.56 22.86 0.16
C PHE A 726 24.03 23.00 0.41
N PRO A 727 23.60 24.05 1.14
CA PRO A 727 22.19 24.24 1.47
C PRO A 727 21.30 24.45 0.23
N ARG A 728 21.86 24.96 -0.88
CA ARG A 728 21.14 25.19 -2.14
C ARG A 728 20.75 23.89 -2.86
N ALA A 729 21.46 22.78 -2.63
CA ALA A 729 21.25 21.52 -3.34
C ALA A 729 20.04 20.71 -2.83
N LYS A 730 19.32 21.18 -1.80
CA LYS A 730 18.13 20.51 -1.21
C LYS A 730 18.33 19.02 -0.88
N LEU A 731 19.54 18.65 -0.45
CA LEU A 731 19.94 17.27 -0.13
C LEU A 731 19.16 16.63 1.03
N HIS A 732 18.43 17.42 1.82
CA HIS A 732 17.49 16.91 2.81
C HIS A 732 16.37 16.03 2.21
N LEU A 733 16.11 16.15 0.90
CA LEU A 733 15.16 15.30 0.19
C LEU A 733 15.73 13.93 -0.17
N MET A 734 17.05 13.76 -0.23
CA MET A 734 17.68 12.49 -0.65
C MET A 734 17.78 11.50 0.52
N ASN A 735 16.71 10.80 0.83
CA ASN A 735 16.68 9.84 1.92
C ASN A 735 17.46 8.53 1.58
N THR A 736 18.59 8.31 2.25
CA THR A 736 19.44 7.12 2.06
C THR A 736 18.77 5.83 2.52
N THR A 737 17.87 5.89 3.51
CA THR A 737 17.12 4.71 3.98
C THR A 737 16.18 4.19 2.91
N ILE A 738 15.45 5.09 2.25
CA ILE A 738 14.55 4.73 1.15
C ILE A 738 15.36 4.18 -0.01
N PHE A 739 16.51 4.79 -0.32
CA PHE A 739 17.42 4.31 -1.36
C PHE A 739 17.88 2.87 -1.11
N PHE A 740 18.48 2.59 0.05
CA PHE A 740 18.96 1.24 0.37
C PHE A 740 17.82 0.22 0.46
N SER A 741 16.68 0.58 1.07
CA SER A 741 15.53 -0.32 1.14
C SER A 741 14.95 -0.65 -0.24
N SER A 742 14.99 0.31 -1.16
CA SER A 742 14.54 0.07 -2.54
C SER A 742 15.52 -0.81 -3.29
N MET A 743 16.83 -0.70 -3.03
CA MET A 743 17.84 -1.59 -3.59
C MET A 743 17.69 -3.03 -3.09
N SER A 744 17.24 -3.24 -1.85
CA SER A 744 17.07 -4.58 -1.29
C SER A 744 15.77 -5.29 -1.70
N THR A 745 14.79 -4.54 -2.19
CA THR A 745 13.47 -5.08 -2.57
C THR A 745 13.44 -5.59 -4.01
N PHE A 746 14.58 -5.62 -4.70
CA PHE A 746 14.64 -6.08 -6.09
C PHE A 746 14.36 -7.60 -6.15
N ARG A 747 13.25 -7.97 -6.82
CA ARG A 747 12.80 -9.35 -6.99
C ARG A 747 13.32 -9.86 -8.32
N GLY A 748 14.16 -10.88 -8.28
CA GLY A 748 14.96 -11.29 -9.43
C GLY A 748 14.18 -11.81 -10.64
N ASN A 749 12.87 -11.98 -10.49
CA ASN A 749 12.03 -12.48 -11.56
C ASN A 749 11.06 -11.43 -12.11
N ILE A 750 10.98 -10.23 -11.50
CA ILE A 750 10.04 -9.18 -11.92
C ILE A 750 10.70 -7.81 -11.77
N SER A 751 11.19 -7.25 -12.88
CA SER A 751 11.78 -5.91 -12.98
C SER A 751 10.87 -4.92 -13.73
N THR A 752 9.71 -5.37 -14.18
CA THR A 752 8.69 -4.52 -14.83
C THR A 752 8.03 -3.54 -13.84
N GLY A 753 7.43 -2.48 -14.36
CA GLY A 753 6.66 -1.49 -13.59
C GLY A 753 7.44 -0.26 -13.14
N TYR A 754 8.68 -0.40 -12.63
CA TYR A 754 9.45 0.73 -12.05
C TYR A 754 9.58 1.95 -12.99
N PHE A 755 9.90 1.73 -14.26
CA PHE A 755 10.02 2.81 -15.24
C PHE A 755 8.66 3.45 -15.57
N SER A 756 7.59 2.65 -15.59
CA SER A 756 6.22 3.13 -15.82
C SER A 756 5.68 3.92 -14.63
N SER A 757 5.95 3.47 -13.41
CA SER A 757 5.67 4.21 -12.17
C SER A 757 6.41 5.54 -12.14
N PHE A 758 7.68 5.57 -12.55
CA PHE A 758 8.45 6.81 -12.63
C PHE A 758 7.84 7.80 -13.64
N LEU A 759 7.46 7.33 -14.84
CA LEU A 759 6.86 8.17 -15.86
C LEU A 759 5.47 8.69 -15.44
N GLY A 760 4.60 7.82 -14.93
CA GLY A 760 3.29 8.24 -14.42
C GLY A 760 3.44 9.20 -13.22
N GLY A 761 4.44 8.97 -12.38
CA GLY A 761 4.77 9.79 -11.23
C GLY A 761 5.23 11.18 -11.65
N PHE A 762 6.02 11.26 -12.72
CA PHE A 762 6.43 12.53 -13.31
C PHE A 762 5.23 13.32 -13.80
N VAL A 763 4.29 12.67 -14.51
CA VAL A 763 3.09 13.35 -15.02
C VAL A 763 2.19 13.83 -13.88
N VAL A 764 1.91 12.97 -12.90
CA VAL A 764 0.96 13.27 -11.82
C VAL A 764 1.59 14.13 -10.72
N MET A 765 2.73 13.72 -10.17
CA MET A 765 3.33 14.34 -8.97
C MET A 765 4.30 15.46 -9.28
N PHE A 766 4.91 15.51 -10.46
CA PHE A 766 5.80 16.61 -10.83
C PHE A 766 5.10 17.64 -11.70
N TRP A 767 4.56 17.23 -12.85
CA TRP A 767 3.98 18.14 -13.84
C TRP A 767 2.59 18.66 -13.40
N CYS A 768 1.65 17.76 -13.09
CA CYS A 768 0.29 18.14 -12.74
C CYS A 768 0.25 18.89 -11.40
N TYR A 769 0.98 18.40 -10.39
CA TYR A 769 1.11 19.09 -9.11
C TYR A 769 1.64 20.53 -9.23
N ARG A 770 2.66 20.78 -10.08
CA ARG A 770 3.28 22.12 -10.20
C ARG A 770 2.54 23.06 -11.15
N ARG A 771 2.05 22.57 -12.30
CA ARG A 771 1.43 23.42 -13.34
C ARG A 771 -0.09 23.51 -13.24
N ARG A 772 -0.76 22.49 -12.69
CA ARG A 772 -2.23 22.38 -12.63
C ARG A 772 -2.67 21.90 -11.26
N TYR A 773 -2.18 22.59 -10.22
CA TYR A 773 -2.40 22.18 -8.83
C TYR A 773 -3.88 22.03 -8.47
N GLU A 774 -4.77 22.90 -8.96
CA GLU A 774 -6.22 22.78 -8.71
C GLU A 774 -6.83 21.50 -9.30
N LEU A 775 -6.36 21.07 -10.48
CA LEU A 775 -6.79 19.83 -11.11
C LEU A 775 -6.29 18.65 -10.27
N TRP A 776 -5.01 18.66 -9.91
CA TRP A 776 -4.40 17.64 -9.07
C TRP A 776 -5.14 17.51 -7.75
N ALA A 777 -5.31 18.60 -6.99
CA ALA A 777 -5.96 18.58 -5.69
C ALA A 777 -7.42 18.10 -5.75
N ARG A 778 -8.14 18.38 -6.84
CA ARG A 778 -9.55 18.01 -7.01
C ARG A 778 -9.76 16.53 -7.37
N TRP A 779 -8.83 15.92 -8.10
CA TRP A 779 -9.03 14.61 -8.74
C TRP A 779 -8.04 13.54 -8.30
N ASN A 780 -6.82 13.89 -7.89
CA ASN A 780 -5.73 12.96 -7.64
C ASN A 780 -6.11 11.85 -6.65
N TYR A 781 -6.65 12.21 -5.47
CA TYR A 781 -7.05 11.22 -4.47
C TYR A 781 -8.23 10.34 -4.92
N ILE A 782 -9.14 10.89 -5.73
CA ILE A 782 -10.29 10.16 -6.27
C ILE A 782 -9.84 9.15 -7.32
N LEU A 783 -8.91 9.56 -8.20
CA LEU A 783 -8.28 8.68 -9.18
C LEU A 783 -7.46 7.59 -8.50
N ALA A 784 -6.67 7.93 -7.48
CA ALA A 784 -5.92 6.95 -6.67
C ALA A 784 -6.84 5.84 -6.16
N ALA A 785 -7.92 6.22 -5.49
CA ALA A 785 -8.89 5.28 -4.95
C ALA A 785 -9.58 4.46 -6.05
N ALA A 786 -9.90 5.05 -7.20
CA ALA A 786 -10.57 4.37 -8.31
C ALA A 786 -9.67 3.33 -8.98
N PHE A 787 -8.39 3.65 -9.21
CA PHE A 787 -7.41 2.73 -9.79
C PHE A 787 -7.17 1.53 -8.86
N ASP A 788 -6.93 1.78 -7.58
CA ASP A 788 -6.70 0.71 -6.60
C ASP A 788 -7.96 -0.15 -6.40
N ALA A 789 -9.15 0.45 -6.26
CA ALA A 789 -10.38 -0.32 -6.13
C ALA A 789 -10.71 -1.11 -7.41
N GLY A 790 -10.49 -0.52 -8.59
CA GLY A 790 -10.80 -1.14 -9.87
C GLY A 790 -9.92 -2.36 -10.16
N PHE A 791 -8.61 -2.24 -9.92
CA PHE A 791 -7.68 -3.35 -10.04
C PHE A 791 -8.03 -4.51 -9.09
N ASN A 792 -8.24 -4.23 -7.80
CA ASN A 792 -8.54 -5.28 -6.84
C ASN A 792 -9.90 -5.96 -7.12
N PHE A 793 -10.88 -5.20 -7.61
CA PHE A 793 -12.16 -5.78 -8.03
C PHE A 793 -12.01 -6.67 -9.27
N ASN A 794 -11.20 -6.26 -10.25
CA ASN A 794 -10.87 -7.10 -11.40
C ASN A 794 -10.18 -8.40 -10.99
N MET A 795 -9.18 -8.34 -10.11
CA MET A 795 -8.52 -9.52 -9.55
C MET A 795 -9.49 -10.49 -8.90
N LEU A 796 -10.42 -9.96 -8.09
CA LEU A 796 -11.47 -10.75 -7.47
C LEU A 796 -12.40 -11.39 -8.52
N LEU A 797 -12.78 -10.66 -9.56
CA LEU A 797 -13.63 -11.15 -10.64
C LEU A 797 -12.92 -12.25 -11.45
N ILE A 798 -11.66 -12.05 -11.81
CA ILE A 798 -10.85 -13.06 -12.50
C ILE A 798 -10.79 -14.34 -11.66
N PHE A 799 -10.53 -14.18 -10.37
CA PHE A 799 -10.49 -15.30 -9.44
C PHE A 799 -11.84 -16.04 -9.36
N LEU A 800 -12.95 -15.32 -9.11
CA LEU A 800 -14.26 -15.95 -8.94
C LEU A 800 -14.77 -16.60 -10.23
N CYS A 801 -14.62 -15.94 -11.38
CA CYS A 801 -15.18 -16.40 -12.64
C CYS A 801 -14.29 -17.42 -13.37
N PHE A 802 -12.97 -17.31 -13.25
CA PHE A 802 -12.01 -18.10 -14.05
C PHE A 802 -11.05 -18.96 -13.22
N GLY A 803 -11.00 -18.79 -11.90
CA GLY A 803 -10.07 -19.50 -11.00
C GLY A 803 -10.72 -20.41 -9.95
N ALA A 804 -11.86 -20.02 -9.37
CA ALA A 804 -12.44 -20.68 -8.20
C ALA A 804 -13.24 -21.96 -8.53
N GLY A 805 -13.94 -21.98 -9.66
CA GLY A 805 -14.76 -23.12 -10.09
C GLY A 805 -14.08 -24.00 -11.14
N LYS A 806 -14.10 -23.54 -12.40
CA LYS A 806 -13.41 -24.19 -13.52
C LYS A 806 -12.30 -23.29 -14.00
N VAL A 807 -11.07 -23.80 -14.03
CA VAL A 807 -9.93 -23.07 -14.57
C VAL A 807 -10.11 -22.95 -16.07
N VAL A 808 -10.33 -21.73 -16.55
CA VAL A 808 -10.37 -21.42 -17.97
C VAL A 808 -9.07 -20.70 -18.32
N LYS A 809 -8.21 -21.35 -19.09
CA LYS A 809 -7.01 -20.71 -19.65
C LYS A 809 -7.36 -20.00 -20.95
N MET A 810 -6.87 -18.78 -21.14
CA MET A 810 -7.00 -18.10 -22.42
C MET A 810 -6.20 -18.85 -23.49
N PRO A 811 -6.75 -19.09 -24.70
CA PRO A 811 -5.99 -19.65 -25.83
C PRO A 811 -4.70 -18.87 -26.09
N HIS A 812 -3.70 -19.56 -26.63
CA HIS A 812 -2.44 -18.95 -26.98
C HIS A 812 -2.57 -18.14 -28.27
N TRP A 813 -2.03 -16.92 -28.25
CA TRP A 813 -2.00 -16.02 -29.39
C TRP A 813 -0.85 -15.01 -29.21
N TRP A 814 -0.75 -14.01 -30.08
CA TRP A 814 0.38 -13.07 -30.10
C TRP A 814 0.67 -12.40 -28.74
N GLY A 815 -0.38 -11.94 -28.03
CA GLY A 815 -0.26 -11.31 -26.72
C GLY A 815 -0.26 -12.26 -25.51
N ASN A 816 -0.43 -13.57 -25.74
CA ASN A 816 -0.46 -14.63 -24.73
C ASN A 816 0.26 -15.88 -25.27
N ASN A 817 1.56 -15.75 -25.53
CA ASN A 817 2.36 -16.84 -26.10
C ASN A 817 2.64 -17.93 -25.05
N ALA A 818 2.73 -19.19 -25.48
CA ALA A 818 2.95 -20.34 -24.60
C ALA A 818 4.37 -20.40 -23.99
N GLU A 819 5.38 -19.88 -24.70
CA GLU A 819 6.78 -19.93 -24.28
C GLU A 819 7.17 -18.71 -23.43
N SER A 820 6.83 -17.50 -23.89
CA SER A 820 7.15 -16.25 -23.18
C SER A 820 6.10 -15.18 -23.46
N SER A 821 5.43 -14.69 -22.42
CA SER A 821 4.43 -13.63 -22.53
C SER A 821 4.99 -12.32 -23.09
N GLU A 822 6.26 -12.01 -22.83
CA GLU A 822 6.94 -10.81 -23.36
C GLU A 822 7.77 -11.06 -24.63
N ARG A 823 7.74 -12.30 -25.14
CA ARG A 823 8.40 -12.76 -26.38
C ARG A 823 9.94 -12.76 -26.30
N CYS A 824 10.49 -12.90 -25.10
CA CYS A 824 11.91 -13.14 -24.86
C CYS A 824 12.18 -14.67 -24.89
N PHE A 825 12.39 -15.27 -26.06
CA PHE A 825 12.47 -16.74 -26.21
C PHE A 825 13.80 -17.36 -25.80
N ALA A 826 14.87 -16.56 -25.70
CA ALA A 826 16.21 -16.99 -25.30
C ALA A 826 16.54 -16.68 -23.83
N LEU A 827 15.53 -16.38 -23.01
CA LEU A 827 15.71 -16.30 -21.56
C LEU A 827 15.59 -17.72 -21.00
N HIS A 828 16.71 -18.34 -20.64
CA HIS A 828 16.68 -19.64 -19.97
C HIS A 828 16.30 -19.45 -18.49
N ASP A 829 15.63 -20.46 -17.92
CA ASP A 829 15.43 -20.59 -16.46
C ASP A 829 16.81 -20.79 -15.79
N GLU A 830 17.57 -19.70 -15.60
CA GLU A 830 18.84 -19.67 -14.84
C GLU A 830 18.63 -19.71 -13.32
#